data_AF-A0A1B8GHP0-F1
#
_entry.id   AF-A0A1B8GHP0-F1
#
_cell.length_a   1.000
_cell.length_b   1.000
_cell.length_c   1.000
_cell.angle_alpha   90.00
_cell.angle_beta   90.00
_cell.angle_gamma   90.00
#
_symmetry.space_group_name_H-M   'P 1'
#
loop_
_entity.id
_entity.type
_entity.pdbx_description
1 polymer ?
#
loop_
_entity_poly.entity_id
_entity_poly.type
_entity_poly.pdbx_seq_one_letter_code
_entity_poly.pdbx_strand_id
1 'polypeptide(L)'
;MRTLAILAAAVAAVGVGARQEGDGGQIVIGGQGGGHASAKEGKKLTGRFLHITDLHPDPYYKPHTSLTTCHRTPGPSLPYGTPLSDCDSPPTLVNATLSWIDAHLPAVDFVIWTGDSARHDRDEQIPRTAAEITDANTELADAFREAFADKGVPVVPTLGNNDILPHNILLGGPNKWLQTYGRVWHHFIPEVQRHGFQRGGWFTVEVIPGRLAVVSLNTLYFFERNSGVDGCASKSEPGWEQMEWLGIQLGFMRDRGVKAILMGHVPPARTGGKKLWDESCWGRYVVWVERYRDVVVGGAWGHMNIDHFLLQKGKKGVKALMGTPGEEAVEGWAIGDMGGDVAIASVDEYLQELRDGFAKVPDPRDALAGEVEGEGRGERKKRKRALKRMGGEWAERYQVSLVSPSVVPNYFPSLRVVEYNVSGLDAGVGEVKERATATSWRLPGEDEDEDEDEDEDGEFEEEDSDDEDEEEGGDAHTDGKKHKKKKNKKKHRKPKHPDLKIPPPPPRGSPPGPAYSPQPLSWTGYTQYFANLTRIAEAEAAADAAAAVADSNSVDVSGDGKGKNGKGGRGGKDKPKGDGGEFKYEIEYTTFNDSKGFALPDLTVRSFLGLAHRIGRAKGGISSFAEVDDAEVDAEVDAEDDEEEAGLVDKAWSWLSGSEPKSGEGVDAEGKNKGKKGKGKKSERAWKVFVNRAFVGTGAEEGMGSNGVRERGEEL
;
A
#
# COMPACT_ATOMS: atom_id res chain seq x y z
N MET A 1 -36.31 -43.12 58.71
CA MET A 1 -36.44 -42.57 60.08
C MET A 1 -35.06 -42.44 60.70
N ARG A 2 -34.83 -41.46 61.59
CA ARG A 2 -33.68 -41.36 62.53
C ARG A 2 -32.27 -41.22 61.91
N THR A 3 -31.32 -40.48 62.49
CA THR A 3 -31.28 -39.13 63.15
C THR A 3 -29.85 -38.96 63.69
N LEU A 4 -29.21 -37.81 63.42
CA LEU A 4 -28.24 -37.05 64.27
C LEU A 4 -27.02 -37.78 64.94
N ALA A 5 -25.98 -37.10 65.47
CA ALA A 5 -25.25 -35.85 65.14
C ALA A 5 -24.14 -35.66 66.24
N ILE A 6 -23.55 -34.44 66.29
CA ILE A 6 -22.87 -33.79 67.44
C ILE A 6 -21.33 -33.87 67.52
N LEU A 7 -20.76 -32.69 67.19
CA LEU A 7 -19.57 -31.96 67.66
C LEU A 7 -18.73 -32.49 68.84
N ALA A 8 -17.46 -32.04 68.83
CA ALA A 8 -16.79 -31.47 70.00
C ALA A 8 -16.22 -30.07 69.65
N ALA A 9 -16.19 -29.11 70.60
CA ALA A 9 -15.70 -27.75 70.37
C ALA A 9 -15.27 -27.01 71.66
N ALA A 10 -14.23 -26.19 71.58
CA ALA A 10 -13.84 -25.09 72.48
C ALA A 10 -12.88 -24.17 71.68
N VAL A 11 -13.00 -22.84 71.54
CA VAL A 11 -13.52 -21.72 72.35
C VAL A 11 -12.47 -21.08 73.29
N ALA A 12 -11.71 -20.15 72.69
CA ALA A 12 -11.24 -18.84 73.15
C ALA A 12 -10.95 -18.51 74.63
N ALA A 13 -9.87 -17.74 74.83
CA ALA A 13 -9.70 -16.76 75.91
C ALA A 13 -9.30 -15.40 75.30
N VAL A 14 -9.60 -14.28 75.99
CA VAL A 14 -9.56 -12.91 75.42
C VAL A 14 -8.95 -11.89 76.39
N GLY A 15 -8.21 -10.90 75.88
CA GLY A 15 -7.84 -9.67 76.59
C GLY A 15 -6.44 -9.15 76.22
N VAL A 16 -6.14 -7.85 76.21
CA VAL A 16 -6.94 -6.60 76.38
C VAL A 16 -6.32 -5.52 75.45
N GLY A 17 -7.03 -4.42 75.16
CA GLY A 17 -6.62 -3.35 74.22
C GLY A 17 -5.43 -2.46 74.67
N ALA A 18 -5.22 -1.27 74.07
CA ALA A 18 -6.13 -0.49 73.23
C ALA A 18 -5.41 0.59 72.37
N ARG A 19 -6.16 1.15 71.39
CA ARG A 19 -6.18 2.56 70.86
C ARG A 19 -4.87 3.29 70.47
N GLN A 20 -4.87 4.22 69.49
CA GLN A 20 -5.97 4.95 68.83
C GLN A 20 -5.59 5.40 67.39
N GLU A 21 -6.46 5.50 66.37
CA GLU A 21 -7.84 5.00 66.21
C GLU A 21 -7.91 3.91 65.11
N GLY A 22 -8.45 4.00 63.86
CA GLY A 22 -9.22 4.98 63.06
C GLY A 22 -8.41 5.75 61.99
N ASP A 23 -8.93 6.05 60.78
CA ASP A 23 -10.27 5.72 60.23
C ASP A 23 -10.28 5.48 58.69
N GLY A 24 -11.17 4.59 58.23
CA GLY A 24 -11.23 4.05 56.87
C GLY A 24 -12.67 3.98 56.34
N GLY A 25 -13.33 5.12 56.24
CA GLY A 25 -14.74 5.22 55.85
C GLY A 25 -15.01 4.86 54.38
N GLN A 26 -15.89 3.87 54.16
CA GLN A 26 -16.42 3.52 52.85
C GLN A 26 -17.42 4.60 52.37
N ILE A 27 -17.14 5.25 51.24
CA ILE A 27 -18.00 6.31 50.67
C ILE A 27 -18.40 5.95 49.24
N VAL A 28 -19.69 6.15 48.92
CA VAL A 28 -20.30 6.00 47.60
C VAL A 28 -19.79 7.11 46.66
N ILE A 29 -19.31 6.76 45.47
CA ILE A 29 -19.01 7.74 44.41
C ILE A 29 -20.03 7.61 43.28
N GLY A 30 -21.06 8.44 43.36
CA GLY A 30 -21.65 9.04 42.18
C GLY A 30 -21.16 10.49 42.08
N GLY A 31 -20.66 10.90 40.92
CA GLY A 31 -20.22 12.28 40.65
C GLY A 31 -18.71 12.52 40.69
N GLN A 32 -18.22 13.13 39.60
CA GLN A 32 -17.03 14.00 39.47
C GLN A 32 -15.77 13.66 40.31
N GLY A 33 -14.71 13.15 39.66
CA GLY A 33 -13.39 13.04 40.31
C GLY A 33 -12.39 12.06 39.72
N GLY A 34 -12.62 11.47 38.54
CA GLY A 34 -11.62 10.63 37.87
C GLY A 34 -10.44 11.47 37.38
N GLY A 35 -9.23 11.23 37.90
CA GLY A 35 -8.05 12.02 37.54
C GLY A 35 -7.66 11.81 36.08
N HIS A 36 -7.65 12.89 35.29
CA HIS A 36 -7.01 12.88 33.98
C HIS A 36 -5.53 12.52 34.14
N ALA A 37 -5.09 11.44 33.48
CA ALA A 37 -3.67 11.29 33.19
C ALA A 37 -3.21 12.54 32.45
N SER A 38 -2.11 13.16 32.88
CA SER A 38 -1.71 14.50 32.44
C SER A 38 -1.72 14.59 30.91
N ALA A 39 -2.53 15.51 30.37
CA ALA A 39 -2.60 15.72 28.93
C ALA A 39 -1.20 16.10 28.44
N LYS A 40 -0.61 15.25 27.59
CA LYS A 40 0.62 15.62 26.88
C LYS A 40 0.30 16.83 26.00
N GLU A 41 1.14 17.85 26.05
CA GLU A 41 1.04 18.99 25.13
C GLU A 41 1.01 18.48 23.69
N GLY A 42 0.19 19.09 22.84
CA GLY A 42 -0.09 18.58 21.50
C GLY A 42 1.19 18.42 20.68
N LYS A 43 1.63 17.16 20.49
CA LYS A 43 2.83 16.82 19.73
C LYS A 43 2.72 17.46 18.34
N LYS A 44 3.65 18.38 18.02
CA LYS A 44 3.68 19.01 16.69
C LYS A 44 3.88 17.93 15.64
N LEU A 45 3.00 17.91 14.64
CA LEU A 45 3.08 16.97 13.53
C LEU A 45 4.38 17.22 12.73
N THR A 46 5.09 16.14 12.39
CA THR A 46 6.28 16.22 11.52
C THR A 46 5.91 16.23 10.04
N GLY A 47 4.68 15.80 9.71
CA GLY A 47 4.21 15.66 8.34
C GLY A 47 4.75 14.39 7.69
N ARG A 48 5.04 13.33 8.46
CA ARG A 48 5.62 12.08 7.96
C ARG A 48 4.93 10.84 8.51
N PHE A 49 4.84 9.80 7.70
CA PHE A 49 4.54 8.44 8.18
C PHE A 49 5.46 7.40 7.55
N LEU A 50 5.74 6.33 8.30
CA LEU A 50 6.45 5.16 7.79
C LEU A 50 5.45 4.20 7.15
N HIS A 51 5.79 3.63 6.01
CA HIS A 51 5.18 2.43 5.45
C HIS A 51 6.24 1.32 5.39
N ILE A 52 5.94 0.21 6.05
CA ILE A 52 6.77 -1.01 6.15
C ILE A 52 5.87 -2.23 5.91
N THR A 53 6.42 -3.28 5.30
CA THR A 53 5.63 -4.44 4.84
C THR A 53 6.47 -5.69 4.67
N ASP A 54 5.81 -6.85 4.72
CA ASP A 54 6.32 -8.15 4.27
C ASP A 54 7.71 -8.43 4.87
N LEU A 55 7.73 -8.61 6.20
CA LEU A 55 8.95 -8.80 6.98
C LEU A 55 9.43 -10.25 6.97
N HIS A 56 8.51 -11.22 6.87
CA HIS A 56 8.80 -12.65 6.76
C HIS A 56 9.99 -13.16 7.62
N PRO A 57 9.95 -13.01 8.96
CA PRO A 57 10.95 -13.64 9.82
C PRO A 57 10.93 -15.17 9.66
N ASP A 58 12.09 -15.74 9.34
CA ASP A 58 12.36 -17.17 9.35
C ASP A 58 13.33 -17.54 10.49
N PRO A 59 12.85 -18.20 11.56
CA PRO A 59 13.71 -18.64 12.66
C PRO A 59 14.63 -19.83 12.31
N TYR A 60 14.51 -20.42 11.12
CA TYR A 60 15.35 -21.53 10.67
C TYR A 60 16.52 -21.12 9.76
N TYR A 61 16.54 -19.87 9.27
CA TYR A 61 17.55 -19.33 8.38
C TYR A 61 18.96 -19.55 8.92
N LYS A 62 19.86 -19.98 8.06
CA LYS A 62 21.31 -20.09 8.33
C LYS A 62 22.09 -19.47 7.18
N PRO A 63 23.03 -18.55 7.45
CA PRO A 63 24.01 -18.13 6.47
C PRO A 63 24.81 -19.32 5.92
N HIS A 64 25.33 -19.18 4.72
CA HIS A 64 26.12 -20.17 3.98
C HIS A 64 25.34 -21.47 3.68
N THR A 65 24.04 -21.33 3.37
CA THR A 65 23.16 -22.42 2.93
C THR A 65 22.47 -22.15 1.59
N SER A 66 21.70 -23.14 1.11
CA SER A 66 21.08 -23.20 -0.22
C SER A 66 19.90 -22.24 -0.40
N LEU A 67 19.92 -21.46 -1.48
CA LEU A 67 19.00 -20.35 -1.79
C LEU A 67 17.50 -20.69 -2.01
N THR A 68 17.10 -21.95 -1.84
CA THR A 68 15.71 -22.43 -2.02
C THR A 68 14.89 -22.50 -0.73
N THR A 69 15.57 -22.56 0.42
CA THR A 69 14.98 -22.66 1.76
C THR A 69 15.87 -22.04 2.83
N CYS A 70 17.19 -22.00 2.60
CA CYS A 70 18.16 -21.29 3.45
C CYS A 70 18.24 -21.85 4.89
N HIS A 71 17.76 -23.09 5.12
CA HIS A 71 17.69 -23.74 6.43
C HIS A 71 18.82 -24.74 6.75
N ARG A 72 19.40 -25.45 5.76
CA ARG A 72 20.18 -26.70 6.00
C ARG A 72 21.35 -26.99 5.06
N THR A 73 21.08 -27.16 3.76
CA THR A 73 22.08 -27.61 2.79
C THR A 73 23.12 -26.51 2.57
N PRO A 74 24.44 -26.77 2.54
CA PRO A 74 25.45 -25.74 2.26
C PRO A 74 25.20 -24.99 0.95
N GLY A 75 25.57 -23.70 0.90
CA GLY A 75 25.34 -22.84 -0.26
C GLY A 75 25.73 -21.38 -0.01
N PRO A 76 25.33 -20.44 -0.89
CA PRO A 76 25.85 -19.07 -0.89
C PRO A 76 25.01 -18.04 -0.10
N SER A 77 24.09 -18.45 0.79
CA SER A 77 23.25 -17.47 1.51
C SER A 77 24.06 -16.53 2.43
N LEU A 78 23.64 -15.27 2.53
CA LEU A 78 24.38 -14.19 3.23
C LEU A 78 23.90 -13.98 4.69
N PRO A 79 24.66 -13.27 5.56
CA PRO A 79 24.31 -13.08 6.98
C PRO A 79 22.98 -12.37 7.29
N TYR A 80 22.56 -11.42 6.43
CA TYR A 80 21.33 -10.63 6.60
C TYR A 80 20.24 -10.95 5.57
N GLY A 81 20.23 -12.15 4.99
CA GLY A 81 19.32 -12.49 3.88
C GLY A 81 20.00 -12.32 2.52
N THR A 82 19.44 -12.95 1.48
CA THR A 82 20.09 -13.03 0.16
C THR A 82 19.15 -12.52 -0.94
N PRO A 83 19.46 -11.38 -1.60
CA PRO A 83 18.69 -10.87 -2.75
C PRO A 83 18.53 -11.92 -3.86
N LEU A 84 17.40 -11.89 -4.57
CA LEU A 84 17.13 -12.75 -5.74
C LEU A 84 17.16 -14.27 -5.42
N SER A 85 16.76 -14.63 -4.20
CA SER A 85 16.64 -16.01 -3.72
C SER A 85 15.21 -16.31 -3.25
N ASP A 86 14.94 -17.58 -2.92
CA ASP A 86 13.70 -18.01 -2.28
C ASP A 86 13.84 -18.00 -0.73
N CYS A 87 14.88 -17.34 -0.19
CA CYS A 87 15.03 -17.12 1.25
C CYS A 87 14.01 -16.11 1.78
N ASP A 88 13.50 -16.36 2.98
CA ASP A 88 12.87 -15.32 3.80
C ASP A 88 13.89 -14.59 4.69
N SER A 89 13.44 -13.63 5.51
CA SER A 89 14.31 -12.79 6.34
C SER A 89 14.89 -13.54 7.53
N PRO A 90 16.22 -13.57 7.75
CA PRO A 90 16.74 -14.01 9.03
C PRO A 90 16.34 -13.03 10.17
N PRO A 91 16.29 -13.48 11.42
CA PRO A 91 16.05 -12.60 12.57
C PRO A 91 17.13 -11.51 12.72
N THR A 92 18.34 -11.74 12.20
CA THR A 92 19.41 -10.73 12.11
C THR A 92 18.98 -9.52 11.28
N LEU A 93 18.35 -9.73 10.12
CA LEU A 93 17.83 -8.66 9.28
C LEU A 93 16.72 -7.90 9.99
N VAL A 94 15.70 -8.61 10.50
CA VAL A 94 14.55 -7.99 11.16
C VAL A 94 14.97 -7.13 12.36
N ASN A 95 15.86 -7.66 13.22
CA ASN A 95 16.38 -6.93 14.37
C ASN A 95 17.26 -5.74 13.96
N ALA A 96 18.10 -5.88 12.92
CA ALA A 96 18.94 -4.80 12.43
C ALA A 96 18.12 -3.69 11.75
N THR A 97 17.06 -4.04 11.01
CA THR A 97 16.09 -3.10 10.43
C THR A 97 15.38 -2.28 11.51
N LEU A 98 14.87 -2.93 12.56
CA LEU A 98 14.19 -2.24 13.66
C LEU A 98 15.16 -1.39 14.49
N SER A 99 16.39 -1.87 14.73
CA SER A 99 17.44 -1.09 15.40
C SER A 99 17.89 0.13 14.59
N TRP A 100 18.03 -0.02 13.26
CA TRP A 100 18.35 1.09 12.38
C TRP A 100 17.23 2.13 12.33
N ILE A 101 15.97 1.66 12.30
CA ILE A 101 14.78 2.51 12.39
C ILE A 101 14.80 3.35 13.69
N ASP A 102 15.12 2.72 14.83
CA ASP A 102 15.16 3.39 16.13
C ASP A 102 16.18 4.54 16.18
N ALA A 103 17.37 4.28 15.64
CA ALA A 103 18.50 5.20 15.70
C ALA A 103 18.53 6.28 14.59
N HIS A 104 17.98 6.00 13.40
CA HIS A 104 18.20 6.81 12.20
C HIS A 104 16.94 7.31 11.47
N LEU A 105 15.76 6.73 11.71
CA LEU A 105 14.56 7.13 10.97
C LEU A 105 14.13 8.56 11.37
N PRO A 106 13.83 9.47 10.41
CA PRO A 106 13.27 10.77 10.75
C PRO A 106 11.94 10.61 11.49
N ALA A 107 11.72 11.42 12.53
CA ALA A 107 10.54 11.32 13.38
C ALA A 107 9.23 11.34 12.57
N VAL A 108 8.40 10.31 12.77
CA VAL A 108 7.09 10.12 12.13
C VAL A 108 5.93 10.40 13.09
N ASP A 109 4.78 10.71 12.51
CA ASP A 109 3.52 10.92 13.21
C ASP A 109 2.81 9.58 13.49
N PHE A 110 2.85 8.64 12.53
CA PHE A 110 2.28 7.29 12.62
C PHE A 110 3.01 6.29 11.71
N VAL A 111 2.70 5.00 11.84
CA VAL A 111 3.25 3.88 11.06
C VAL A 111 2.12 3.06 10.43
N ILE A 112 2.28 2.71 9.16
CA ILE A 112 1.47 1.75 8.41
C ILE A 112 2.30 0.47 8.24
N TRP A 113 1.80 -0.65 8.77
CA TRP A 113 2.40 -1.98 8.65
C TRP A 113 1.46 -2.88 7.84
N THR A 114 1.78 -3.17 6.58
CA THR A 114 0.89 -3.89 5.66
C THR A 114 0.96 -5.42 5.75
N GLY A 115 1.33 -5.97 6.92
CA GLY A 115 1.26 -7.40 7.23
C GLY A 115 2.42 -8.24 6.68
N ASP A 116 2.17 -9.55 6.62
CA ASP A 116 3.09 -10.64 6.26
C ASP A 116 4.33 -10.72 7.15
N SER A 117 4.08 -11.35 8.30
CA SER A 117 4.89 -11.32 9.51
C SER A 117 5.37 -12.71 9.92
N ALA A 118 5.27 -13.68 9.02
CA ALA A 118 5.78 -15.04 9.16
C ALA A 118 6.37 -15.52 7.81
N ARG A 119 7.46 -16.30 7.86
CA ARG A 119 8.08 -16.95 6.68
C ARG A 119 7.08 -17.66 5.77
N HIS A 120 7.44 -17.84 4.51
CA HIS A 120 6.72 -18.71 3.57
C HIS A 120 6.82 -20.19 3.96
N ASP A 121 5.87 -20.99 3.47
CA ASP A 121 5.80 -22.43 3.75
C ASP A 121 6.55 -23.26 2.68
N ARG A 122 7.78 -22.83 2.35
CA ARG A 122 8.60 -23.41 1.25
C ARG A 122 9.34 -24.70 1.63
N ASP A 123 9.55 -24.98 2.92
CA ASP A 123 10.28 -26.16 3.39
C ASP A 123 9.35 -27.31 3.79
N GLU A 124 9.13 -28.27 2.89
CA GLU A 124 8.35 -29.48 3.14
C GLU A 124 8.82 -30.29 4.37
N GLN A 125 10.07 -30.12 4.82
CA GLN A 125 10.63 -30.82 6.00
C GLN A 125 10.39 -30.04 7.31
N ILE A 126 10.07 -28.75 7.24
CA ILE A 126 9.70 -27.89 8.37
C ILE A 126 8.46 -27.06 7.96
N PRO A 127 7.28 -27.72 7.84
CA PRO A 127 6.05 -27.05 7.47
C PRO A 127 5.62 -26.04 8.54
N ARG A 128 5.17 -24.87 8.12
CA ARG A 128 4.85 -23.71 8.96
C ARG A 128 3.63 -23.98 9.84
N THR A 129 3.82 -24.02 11.14
CA THR A 129 2.75 -24.27 12.10
C THR A 129 2.00 -22.99 12.49
N ALA A 130 0.78 -23.17 13.01
CA ALA A 130 0.00 -22.08 13.58
C ALA A 130 0.58 -21.50 14.90
N ALA A 131 1.59 -22.16 15.48
CA ALA A 131 2.36 -21.61 16.60
C ALA A 131 3.35 -20.56 16.07
N GLU A 132 4.27 -20.94 15.18
CA GLU A 132 5.25 -20.03 14.56
C GLU A 132 4.61 -18.75 14.00
N ILE A 133 3.47 -18.86 13.30
CA ILE A 133 2.73 -17.70 12.78
C ILE A 133 2.26 -16.76 13.90
N THR A 134 1.80 -17.32 15.02
CA THR A 134 1.34 -16.54 16.19
C THR A 134 2.54 -15.93 16.92
N ASP A 135 3.62 -16.69 17.08
CA ASP A 135 4.80 -16.30 17.85
C ASP A 135 5.56 -15.18 17.10
N ALA A 136 5.84 -15.34 15.81
CA ALA A 136 6.48 -14.32 14.98
C ALA A 136 5.66 -13.02 14.87
N ASN A 137 4.32 -13.13 14.77
CA ASN A 137 3.45 -11.96 14.84
C ASN A 137 3.43 -11.29 16.22
N THR A 138 3.67 -12.05 17.29
CA THR A 138 3.76 -11.51 18.66
C THR A 138 5.09 -10.78 18.85
N GLU A 139 6.21 -11.40 18.46
CA GLU A 139 7.55 -10.79 18.49
C GLU A 139 7.60 -9.48 17.69
N LEU A 140 7.07 -9.47 16.46
CA LEU A 140 6.98 -8.26 15.65
C LEU A 140 6.03 -7.21 16.25
N ALA A 141 4.89 -7.61 16.82
CA ALA A 141 4.00 -6.68 17.51
C ALA A 141 4.63 -6.05 18.76
N ASP A 142 5.35 -6.84 19.56
CA ASP A 142 6.10 -6.34 20.73
C ASP A 142 7.20 -5.35 20.30
N ALA A 143 7.95 -5.66 19.24
CA ALA A 143 9.02 -4.81 18.74
C ALA A 143 8.50 -3.51 18.08
N PHE A 144 7.39 -3.57 17.32
CA PHE A 144 6.71 -2.37 16.82
C PHE A 144 6.10 -1.53 17.96
N ARG A 145 5.67 -2.15 19.06
CA ARG A 145 5.21 -1.41 20.24
C ARG A 145 6.37 -0.64 20.88
N GLU A 146 7.51 -1.29 21.13
CA GLU A 146 8.69 -0.67 21.73
C GLU A 146 9.27 0.45 20.85
N ALA A 147 9.42 0.20 19.54
CA ALA A 147 9.98 1.16 18.60
C ALA A 147 9.11 2.43 18.43
N PHE A 148 7.78 2.30 18.53
CA PHE A 148 6.84 3.38 18.16
C PHE A 148 5.70 3.64 19.18
N ALA A 149 4.90 2.63 19.52
CA ALA A 149 3.64 2.85 20.25
C ALA A 149 3.87 3.31 21.69
N ASP A 150 4.85 2.75 22.40
CA ASP A 150 5.21 3.16 23.77
C ASP A 150 5.78 4.59 23.80
N LYS A 151 6.33 5.06 22.67
CA LYS A 151 6.78 6.45 22.45
C LYS A 151 5.64 7.38 22.02
N GLY A 152 4.41 6.87 21.84
CA GLY A 152 3.24 7.64 21.42
C GLY A 152 3.16 7.92 19.92
N VAL A 153 3.64 6.99 19.08
CA VAL A 153 3.44 6.97 17.63
C VAL A 153 2.45 5.83 17.30
N PRO A 154 1.24 6.11 16.78
CA PRO A 154 0.30 5.05 16.42
C PRO A 154 0.86 4.12 15.33
N VAL A 155 0.74 2.81 15.54
CA VAL A 155 1.04 1.77 14.55
C VAL A 155 -0.29 1.17 14.10
N VAL A 156 -0.49 1.04 12.79
CA VAL A 156 -1.70 0.44 12.20
C VAL A 156 -1.31 -0.81 11.40
N PRO A 157 -1.57 -2.02 11.93
CA PRO A 157 -1.35 -3.28 11.21
C PRO A 157 -2.52 -3.66 10.29
N THR A 158 -2.28 -4.63 9.41
CA THR A 158 -3.29 -5.46 8.71
C THR A 158 -2.78 -6.89 8.63
N LEU A 159 -3.69 -7.83 8.38
CA LEU A 159 -3.33 -9.22 8.05
C LEU A 159 -2.79 -9.29 6.61
N GLY A 160 -1.67 -9.99 6.43
CA GLY A 160 -1.23 -10.52 5.15
C GLY A 160 -1.65 -11.97 4.92
N ASN A 161 -1.28 -12.55 3.78
CA ASN A 161 -1.70 -13.90 3.38
C ASN A 161 -0.84 -15.04 3.93
N ASN A 162 0.36 -14.73 4.44
CA ASN A 162 1.21 -15.64 5.21
C ASN A 162 0.98 -15.58 6.72
N ASP A 163 0.30 -14.55 7.24
CA ASP A 163 -0.11 -14.44 8.65
C ASP A 163 -1.18 -15.47 9.09
N ILE A 164 -1.54 -16.44 8.24
CA ILE A 164 -2.67 -17.35 8.41
C ILE A 164 -2.31 -18.78 7.95
N LEU A 165 -2.92 -19.77 8.61
CA LEU A 165 -2.88 -21.18 8.20
C LEU A 165 -4.33 -21.73 8.05
N PRO A 166 -4.66 -22.39 6.91
CA PRO A 166 -3.83 -22.56 5.70
C PRO A 166 -3.47 -21.22 5.04
N HIS A 167 -2.32 -21.15 4.38
CA HIS A 167 -1.86 -19.98 3.62
C HIS A 167 -2.95 -19.53 2.62
N ASN A 168 -3.20 -18.22 2.53
CA ASN A 168 -4.30 -17.56 1.81
C ASN A 168 -5.74 -17.81 2.32
N ILE A 169 -6.02 -18.87 3.08
CA ILE A 169 -7.40 -19.30 3.37
C ILE A 169 -7.91 -18.71 4.69
N LEU A 170 -8.61 -17.57 4.59
CA LEU A 170 -9.32 -16.96 5.71
C LEU A 170 -10.84 -17.04 5.52
N LEU A 171 -11.49 -17.81 6.40
CA LEU A 171 -12.95 -17.87 6.50
C LEU A 171 -13.51 -16.60 7.17
N GLY A 172 -14.82 -16.37 7.01
CA GLY A 172 -15.55 -15.31 7.71
C GLY A 172 -15.33 -15.34 9.24
N GLY A 173 -15.43 -14.18 9.89
CA GLY A 173 -15.32 -14.08 11.35
C GLY A 173 -16.67 -14.32 12.06
N PRO A 174 -16.66 -14.53 13.39
CA PRO A 174 -15.47 -14.62 14.24
C PRO A 174 -14.77 -15.99 14.14
N ASN A 175 -13.44 -15.98 14.01
CA ASN A 175 -12.63 -17.20 13.88
C ASN A 175 -11.38 -17.15 14.77
N LYS A 176 -10.65 -18.28 14.88
CA LYS A 176 -9.48 -18.42 15.77
C LYS A 176 -8.39 -17.39 15.47
N TRP A 177 -8.14 -17.07 14.20
CA TRP A 177 -7.13 -16.10 13.79
C TRP A 177 -7.49 -14.69 14.27
N LEU A 178 -8.70 -14.21 13.97
CA LEU A 178 -9.17 -12.90 14.43
C LEU A 178 -9.22 -12.79 15.96
N GLN A 179 -9.52 -13.88 16.67
CA GLN A 179 -9.43 -13.93 18.13
C GLN A 179 -7.99 -13.85 18.65
N THR A 180 -7.01 -14.44 17.96
CA THR A 180 -5.58 -14.35 18.31
C THR A 180 -5.03 -12.95 18.03
N TYR A 181 -5.25 -12.41 16.83
CA TYR A 181 -4.82 -11.06 16.49
C TYR A 181 -5.49 -9.98 17.33
N GLY A 182 -6.74 -10.20 17.77
CA GLY A 182 -7.41 -9.34 18.75
C GLY A 182 -6.76 -9.31 20.15
N ARG A 183 -5.86 -10.25 20.46
CA ARG A 183 -4.99 -10.22 21.65
C ARG A 183 -3.62 -9.63 21.33
N VAL A 184 -2.98 -10.08 20.26
CA VAL A 184 -1.63 -9.62 19.85
C VAL A 184 -1.64 -8.11 19.56
N TRP A 185 -2.58 -7.63 18.74
CA TRP A 185 -2.69 -6.22 18.35
C TRP A 185 -3.59 -5.39 19.28
N HIS A 186 -3.84 -5.83 20.53
CA HIS A 186 -4.78 -5.14 21.43
C HIS A 186 -4.34 -3.70 21.80
N HIS A 187 -3.04 -3.39 21.70
CA HIS A 187 -2.49 -2.04 21.84
C HIS A 187 -2.71 -1.16 20.59
N PHE A 188 -2.79 -1.76 19.40
CA PHE A 188 -2.90 -1.06 18.12
C PHE A 188 -4.36 -0.85 17.68
N ILE A 189 -5.27 -1.76 18.05
CA ILE A 189 -6.69 -1.70 17.72
C ILE A 189 -7.43 -0.90 18.82
N PRO A 190 -8.00 0.29 18.51
CA PRO A 190 -8.79 1.07 19.46
C PRO A 190 -9.95 0.26 20.04
N GLU A 191 -10.27 0.44 21.32
CA GLU A 191 -11.23 -0.42 22.01
C GLU A 191 -12.60 -0.50 21.32
N VAL A 192 -13.12 0.64 20.86
CA VAL A 192 -14.38 0.75 20.10
C VAL A 192 -14.38 -0.01 18.76
N GLN A 193 -13.21 -0.37 18.24
CA GLN A 193 -13.05 -1.14 16.99
C GLN A 193 -12.89 -2.65 17.22
N ARG A 194 -12.55 -3.10 18.45
CA ARG A 194 -12.18 -4.50 18.72
C ARG A 194 -13.28 -5.50 18.35
N HIS A 195 -14.55 -5.13 18.49
CA HIS A 195 -15.68 -5.96 18.05
C HIS A 195 -15.77 -6.08 16.51
N GLY A 196 -15.54 -4.98 15.78
CA GLY A 196 -15.45 -5.00 14.31
C GLY A 196 -14.27 -5.85 13.83
N PHE A 197 -13.12 -5.71 14.48
CA PHE A 197 -11.95 -6.54 14.22
C PHE A 197 -12.22 -8.03 14.46
N GLN A 198 -12.88 -8.41 15.57
CA GLN A 198 -13.24 -9.81 15.82
C GLN A 198 -14.24 -10.37 14.80
N ARG A 199 -15.07 -9.52 14.19
CA ARG A 199 -16.05 -9.90 13.16
C ARG A 199 -15.43 -10.10 11.77
N GLY A 200 -14.36 -9.40 11.42
CA GLY A 200 -13.77 -9.51 10.07
C GLY A 200 -12.33 -9.03 9.86
N GLY A 201 -11.58 -8.71 10.91
CA GLY A 201 -10.17 -8.29 10.81
C GLY A 201 -9.93 -6.88 10.26
N TRP A 202 -11.00 -6.14 9.93
CA TRP A 202 -10.94 -4.76 9.48
C TRP A 202 -11.22 -3.79 10.63
N PHE A 203 -10.60 -2.60 10.61
CA PHE A 203 -10.76 -1.57 11.64
C PHE A 203 -10.28 -0.19 11.15
N THR A 204 -10.58 0.86 11.92
CA THR A 204 -10.06 2.23 11.67
C THR A 204 -9.26 2.78 12.85
N VAL A 205 -8.26 3.62 12.56
CA VAL A 205 -7.45 4.31 13.59
C VAL A 205 -7.35 5.79 13.23
N GLU A 206 -7.82 6.70 14.10
CA GLU A 206 -7.63 8.15 13.93
C GLU A 206 -6.22 8.58 14.32
N VAL A 207 -5.27 8.31 13.42
CA VAL A 207 -3.84 8.67 13.56
C VAL A 207 -3.60 10.17 13.74
N ILE A 208 -4.53 11.02 13.26
CA ILE A 208 -4.61 12.43 13.65
C ILE A 208 -6.07 12.69 14.10
N PRO A 209 -6.36 12.76 15.41
CA PRO A 209 -7.73 12.84 15.94
C PRO A 209 -8.59 13.91 15.28
N GLY A 210 -9.77 13.53 14.79
CA GLY A 210 -10.71 14.42 14.10
C GLY A 210 -10.23 14.97 12.74
N ARG A 211 -9.10 14.49 12.20
CA ARG A 211 -8.51 15.00 10.93
C ARG A 211 -8.19 13.88 9.93
N LEU A 212 -7.46 12.85 10.35
CA LEU A 212 -6.98 11.77 9.50
C LEU A 212 -7.18 10.42 10.19
N ALA A 213 -7.80 9.48 9.48
CA ALA A 213 -7.88 8.09 9.84
C ALA A 213 -7.14 7.20 8.83
N VAL A 214 -6.57 6.10 9.32
CA VAL A 214 -6.17 4.96 8.49
C VAL A 214 -7.26 3.90 8.60
N VAL A 215 -7.64 3.32 7.46
CA VAL A 215 -8.65 2.26 7.35
C VAL A 215 -7.92 0.98 6.99
N SER A 216 -7.78 0.07 7.95
CA SER A 216 -7.16 -1.24 7.75
C SER A 216 -8.17 -2.21 7.17
N LEU A 217 -7.90 -2.67 5.94
CA LEU A 217 -8.73 -3.61 5.19
C LEU A 217 -8.07 -4.98 5.18
N ASN A 218 -8.77 -5.96 5.75
CA ASN A 218 -8.48 -7.37 5.59
C ASN A 218 -8.70 -7.80 4.12
N THR A 219 -7.68 -7.66 3.28
CA THR A 219 -7.77 -7.92 1.83
C THR A 219 -7.91 -9.40 1.47
N LEU A 220 -7.73 -10.31 2.42
CA LEU A 220 -7.93 -11.74 2.19
C LEU A 220 -9.38 -12.09 1.83
N TYR A 221 -10.36 -11.27 2.24
CA TYR A 221 -11.74 -11.44 1.79
C TYR A 221 -12.01 -10.94 0.35
N PHE A 222 -11.00 -10.34 -0.30
CA PHE A 222 -11.05 -9.94 -1.70
C PHE A 222 -10.10 -10.79 -2.58
N PHE A 223 -9.12 -11.48 -2.00
CA PHE A 223 -8.03 -12.16 -2.69
C PHE A 223 -8.52 -13.41 -3.45
N GLU A 224 -8.23 -13.51 -4.75
CA GLU A 224 -8.70 -14.62 -5.59
C GLU A 224 -8.21 -16.00 -5.12
N ARG A 225 -7.05 -16.06 -4.42
CA ARG A 225 -6.54 -17.32 -3.87
C ARG A 225 -7.29 -17.81 -2.62
N ASN A 226 -8.13 -16.99 -1.99
CA ASN A 226 -8.88 -17.39 -0.81
C ASN A 226 -10.14 -18.19 -1.20
N SER A 227 -9.96 -19.47 -1.50
CA SER A 227 -11.05 -20.41 -1.80
C SER A 227 -12.00 -20.69 -0.61
N GLY A 228 -11.82 -20.00 0.52
CA GLY A 228 -12.72 -20.02 1.68
C GLY A 228 -13.86 -19.00 1.63
N VAL A 229 -13.95 -18.14 0.60
CA VAL A 229 -14.98 -17.09 0.43
C VAL A 229 -15.33 -16.85 -1.05
N ASP A 230 -16.55 -16.40 -1.37
CA ASP A 230 -17.00 -16.06 -2.74
C ASP A 230 -17.00 -14.54 -3.01
N GLY A 231 -15.93 -13.88 -2.58
CA GLY A 231 -15.67 -12.45 -2.80
C GLY A 231 -16.74 -11.51 -2.22
N CYS A 232 -17.39 -10.73 -3.09
CA CYS A 232 -18.29 -9.63 -2.71
C CYS A 232 -19.62 -9.62 -3.50
N ALA A 233 -20.02 -10.77 -4.05
CA ALA A 233 -21.21 -10.90 -4.91
C ALA A 233 -22.51 -11.11 -4.11
N SER A 234 -22.45 -11.85 -3.00
CA SER A 234 -23.57 -12.18 -2.10
C SER A 234 -23.43 -11.53 -0.73
N LYS A 235 -24.56 -11.24 -0.06
CA LYS A 235 -24.60 -10.70 1.32
C LYS A 235 -24.08 -11.69 2.37
N SER A 236 -23.95 -12.97 2.03
CA SER A 236 -23.33 -14.00 2.88
C SER A 236 -21.84 -13.81 3.05
N GLU A 237 -21.17 -13.16 2.08
CA GLU A 237 -19.72 -13.15 2.02
C GLU A 237 -19.11 -12.04 2.90
N PRO A 238 -18.02 -12.32 3.63
CA PRO A 238 -17.37 -11.31 4.45
C PRO A 238 -16.80 -10.16 3.61
N GLY A 239 -16.47 -10.41 2.33
CA GLY A 239 -16.08 -9.35 1.39
C GLY A 239 -17.22 -8.40 1.04
N TRP A 240 -18.47 -8.87 0.92
CA TRP A 240 -19.63 -7.97 0.82
C TRP A 240 -19.74 -7.14 2.10
N GLU A 241 -19.71 -7.78 3.27
CA GLU A 241 -19.89 -7.10 4.55
C GLU A 241 -18.83 -6.00 4.77
N GLN A 242 -17.57 -6.30 4.51
CA GLN A 242 -16.46 -5.36 4.59
C GLN A 242 -16.64 -4.16 3.65
N MET A 243 -17.20 -4.38 2.45
CA MET A 243 -17.47 -3.29 1.50
C MET A 243 -18.62 -2.40 1.98
N GLU A 244 -19.71 -2.95 2.53
CA GLU A 244 -20.77 -2.14 3.14
C GLU A 244 -20.25 -1.36 4.35
N TRP A 245 -19.46 -2.01 5.23
CA TRP A 245 -18.78 -1.37 6.36
C TRP A 245 -17.88 -0.22 5.90
N LEU A 246 -17.05 -0.43 4.87
CA LEU A 246 -16.17 0.60 4.31
C LEU A 246 -16.97 1.79 3.76
N GLY A 247 -18.10 1.54 3.10
CA GLY A 247 -19.01 2.59 2.65
C GLY A 247 -19.57 3.41 3.81
N ILE A 248 -19.98 2.75 4.89
CA ILE A 248 -20.49 3.41 6.11
C ILE A 248 -19.38 4.23 6.80
N GLN A 249 -18.18 3.67 6.97
CA GLN A 249 -17.05 4.39 7.59
C GLN A 249 -16.66 5.64 6.80
N LEU A 250 -16.54 5.54 5.47
CA LEU A 250 -16.24 6.69 4.61
C LEU A 250 -17.37 7.73 4.59
N GLY A 251 -18.62 7.30 4.80
CA GLY A 251 -19.75 8.17 5.10
C GLY A 251 -19.52 9.00 6.37
N PHE A 252 -19.33 8.34 7.52
CA PHE A 252 -19.07 9.03 8.79
C PHE A 252 -17.82 9.93 8.74
N MET A 253 -16.79 9.55 7.99
CA MET A 253 -15.60 10.38 7.78
C MET A 253 -15.92 11.64 6.97
N ARG A 254 -16.69 11.54 5.87
CA ARG A 254 -17.21 12.71 5.13
C ARG A 254 -17.98 13.63 6.06
N ASP A 255 -18.94 13.11 6.80
CA ASP A 255 -19.87 13.89 7.62
C ASP A 255 -19.15 14.61 8.78
N ARG A 256 -18.07 14.01 9.31
CA ARG A 256 -17.17 14.61 10.31
C ARG A 256 -16.05 15.48 9.73
N GLY A 257 -15.89 15.52 8.40
CA GLY A 257 -14.77 16.21 7.72
C GLY A 257 -13.41 15.49 7.81
N VAL A 258 -13.36 14.30 8.38
CA VAL A 258 -12.17 13.45 8.53
C VAL A 258 -11.75 12.90 7.15
N LYS A 259 -10.44 12.69 6.94
CA LYS A 259 -9.88 12.10 5.73
C LYS A 259 -9.38 10.67 5.97
N ALA A 260 -9.30 9.87 4.91
CA ALA A 260 -8.97 8.44 4.99
C ALA A 260 -7.74 8.06 4.15
N ILE A 261 -6.75 7.41 4.77
CA ILE A 261 -5.83 6.51 4.04
C ILE A 261 -6.48 5.13 4.03
N LEU A 262 -6.54 4.48 2.87
CA LEU A 262 -6.91 3.07 2.78
C LEU A 262 -5.63 2.22 2.81
N MET A 263 -5.60 1.17 3.61
CA MET A 263 -4.48 0.21 3.61
C MET A 263 -5.00 -1.23 3.64
N GLY A 264 -4.13 -2.15 3.27
CA GLY A 264 -4.32 -3.61 3.36
C GLY A 264 -3.08 -4.30 2.80
N HIS A 265 -3.04 -5.63 2.83
CA HIS A 265 -1.87 -6.35 2.33
C HIS A 265 -1.90 -6.49 0.80
N VAL A 266 -2.77 -7.35 0.28
CA VAL A 266 -2.90 -7.66 -1.15
C VAL A 266 -3.45 -6.45 -1.90
N PRO A 267 -2.72 -5.83 -2.85
CA PRO A 267 -3.20 -4.64 -3.55
C PRO A 267 -4.32 -4.95 -4.57
N PRO A 268 -5.17 -3.95 -4.91
CA PRO A 268 -6.19 -4.05 -5.95
C PRO A 268 -5.61 -4.04 -7.39
N ALA A 269 -4.57 -4.84 -7.63
CA ALA A 269 -3.90 -5.01 -8.91
C ALA A 269 -4.77 -5.81 -9.88
N ARG A 270 -4.88 -5.32 -11.13
CA ARG A 270 -5.78 -5.87 -12.15
C ARG A 270 -5.34 -5.44 -13.55
N THR A 271 -4.66 -6.33 -14.28
CA THR A 271 -4.12 -6.13 -15.63
C THR A 271 -4.97 -6.86 -16.68
N GLY A 272 -4.36 -7.59 -17.63
CA GLY A 272 -5.04 -8.38 -18.67
C GLY A 272 -5.13 -9.85 -18.30
N GLY A 273 -3.98 -10.51 -18.13
CA GLY A 273 -3.85 -11.90 -17.69
C GLY A 273 -3.79 -12.09 -16.17
N LYS A 274 -3.60 -11.02 -15.39
CA LYS A 274 -3.47 -11.11 -13.92
C LYS A 274 -4.41 -10.17 -13.19
N LYS A 275 -5.01 -10.66 -12.11
CA LYS A 275 -5.77 -9.90 -11.11
C LYS A 275 -5.44 -10.52 -9.76
N LEU A 276 -5.42 -9.71 -8.69
CA LEU A 276 -5.28 -10.23 -7.34
C LEU A 276 -6.62 -10.29 -6.60
N TRP A 277 -7.52 -9.36 -6.90
CA TRP A 277 -8.85 -9.34 -6.27
C TRP A 277 -9.91 -9.93 -7.19
N ASP A 278 -10.93 -10.56 -6.60
CA ASP A 278 -12.18 -10.86 -7.29
C ASP A 278 -12.79 -9.58 -7.93
N GLU A 279 -13.42 -9.75 -9.09
CA GLU A 279 -14.00 -8.66 -9.90
C GLU A 279 -15.21 -8.01 -9.22
N SER A 280 -15.97 -8.71 -8.38
CA SER A 280 -17.07 -8.10 -7.63
C SER A 280 -16.53 -7.21 -6.51
N CYS A 281 -15.47 -7.63 -5.83
CA CYS A 281 -14.77 -6.84 -4.82
C CYS A 281 -14.04 -5.64 -5.44
N TRP A 282 -13.22 -5.86 -6.47
CA TRP A 282 -12.54 -4.79 -7.21
C TRP A 282 -13.56 -3.79 -7.80
N GLY A 283 -14.67 -4.30 -8.35
CA GLY A 283 -15.78 -3.48 -8.84
C GLY A 283 -16.36 -2.55 -7.79
N ARG A 284 -16.66 -3.05 -6.57
CA ARG A 284 -17.14 -2.23 -5.44
C ARG A 284 -16.12 -1.19 -5.02
N TYR A 285 -14.89 -1.61 -4.75
CA TYR A 285 -13.80 -0.74 -4.30
C TYR A 285 -13.60 0.45 -5.25
N VAL A 286 -13.58 0.19 -6.56
CA VAL A 286 -13.42 1.21 -7.61
C VAL A 286 -14.59 2.21 -7.63
N VAL A 287 -15.81 1.79 -7.28
CA VAL A 287 -16.92 2.74 -7.08
C VAL A 287 -16.76 3.50 -5.78
N TRP A 288 -16.37 2.85 -4.68
CA TRP A 288 -16.27 3.51 -3.37
C TRP A 288 -15.22 4.63 -3.40
N VAL A 289 -14.04 4.41 -4.02
CA VAL A 289 -13.05 5.49 -4.19
C VAL A 289 -13.51 6.56 -5.18
N GLU A 290 -14.29 6.27 -6.24
CA GLU A 290 -14.90 7.31 -7.09
C GLU A 290 -15.97 8.14 -6.33
N ARG A 291 -16.70 7.52 -5.40
CA ARG A 291 -17.72 8.19 -4.57
C ARG A 291 -17.14 8.98 -3.41
N TYR A 292 -16.06 8.53 -2.79
CA TYR A 292 -15.41 9.13 -1.62
C TYR A 292 -14.07 9.82 -1.95
N ARG A 293 -13.88 10.26 -3.20
CA ARG A 293 -12.69 10.99 -3.68
C ARG A 293 -12.46 12.37 -3.03
N ASP A 294 -13.38 12.81 -2.18
CA ASP A 294 -13.31 13.96 -1.26
C ASP A 294 -12.75 13.60 0.14
N VAL A 295 -12.79 12.32 0.51
CA VAL A 295 -12.37 11.75 1.80
C VAL A 295 -11.03 11.02 1.67
N VAL A 296 -10.89 10.16 0.65
CA VAL A 296 -9.72 9.30 0.46
C VAL A 296 -8.51 10.11 -0.02
N VAL A 297 -7.37 10.01 0.68
CA VAL A 297 -6.12 10.72 0.35
C VAL A 297 -5.11 9.84 -0.40
N GLY A 298 -5.21 8.52 -0.27
CA GLY A 298 -4.29 7.57 -0.88
C GLY A 298 -4.61 6.12 -0.50
N GLY A 299 -3.92 5.19 -1.16
CA GLY A 299 -3.94 3.76 -0.84
C GLY A 299 -2.51 3.24 -0.66
N ALA A 300 -2.25 2.46 0.37
CA ALA A 300 -0.93 1.89 0.71
C ALA A 300 -1.03 0.36 0.89
N TRP A 301 -0.20 -0.40 0.16
CA TRP A 301 -0.30 -1.86 0.06
C TRP A 301 1.09 -2.53 0.01
N GLY A 302 1.14 -3.83 0.35
CA GLY A 302 2.34 -4.67 0.34
C GLY A 302 2.23 -5.81 -0.66
N HIS A 303 2.53 -7.04 -0.23
CA HIS A 303 2.38 -8.32 -0.94
C HIS A 303 3.34 -8.50 -2.12
N MET A 304 3.34 -7.58 -3.08
CA MET A 304 3.98 -7.82 -4.38
C MET A 304 5.51 -7.72 -4.38
N ASN A 305 6.12 -7.35 -3.25
CA ASN A 305 7.57 -7.18 -3.05
C ASN A 305 8.31 -6.21 -3.98
N ILE A 306 7.60 -5.53 -4.88
CA ILE A 306 8.15 -4.64 -5.92
C ILE A 306 7.55 -3.23 -5.83
N ASP A 307 8.40 -2.21 -5.99
CA ASP A 307 7.96 -0.82 -6.03
C ASP A 307 7.14 -0.51 -7.29
N HIS A 308 5.86 -0.20 -7.13
CA HIS A 308 5.08 0.39 -8.20
C HIS A 308 3.83 1.12 -7.69
N PHE A 309 3.09 1.70 -8.63
CA PHE A 309 1.80 2.32 -8.37
C PHE A 309 0.73 1.82 -9.34
N LEU A 310 -0.51 1.80 -8.88
CA LEU A 310 -1.70 1.41 -9.63
C LEU A 310 -2.58 2.62 -9.93
N LEU A 311 -3.29 2.57 -11.07
CA LEU A 311 -4.27 3.57 -11.48
C LEU A 311 -5.64 2.95 -11.73
N GLN A 312 -6.48 2.84 -10.68
CA GLN A 312 -7.85 2.33 -10.83
C GLN A 312 -8.76 3.36 -11.50
N LYS A 313 -9.95 2.96 -11.99
CA LYS A 313 -10.77 3.81 -12.88
C LYS A 313 -12.29 3.64 -12.78
N GLY A 314 -12.96 4.60 -12.15
CA GLY A 314 -14.38 4.54 -11.76
C GLY A 314 -15.40 4.17 -12.85
N LYS A 315 -15.31 4.77 -14.05
CA LYS A 315 -16.36 4.73 -15.10
C LYS A 315 -16.93 3.35 -15.49
N LYS A 316 -16.17 2.26 -15.29
CA LYS A 316 -16.67 0.90 -15.56
C LYS A 316 -17.38 0.28 -14.35
N GLY A 317 -16.91 0.49 -13.12
CA GLY A 317 -17.41 -0.17 -11.91
C GLY A 317 -18.93 -0.04 -11.75
N VAL A 318 -19.44 1.20 -11.74
CA VAL A 318 -20.89 1.49 -11.63
C VAL A 318 -21.72 0.79 -12.72
N LYS A 319 -21.17 0.56 -13.92
CA LYS A 319 -21.87 -0.11 -15.02
C LYS A 319 -21.68 -1.63 -15.06
N ALA A 320 -20.59 -2.15 -14.51
CA ALA A 320 -20.38 -3.58 -14.32
C ALA A 320 -21.32 -4.10 -13.23
N LEU A 321 -21.33 -3.44 -12.06
CA LEU A 321 -22.20 -3.74 -10.92
C LEU A 321 -23.69 -3.65 -11.26
N MET A 322 -24.12 -2.67 -12.06
CA MET A 322 -25.51 -2.57 -12.54
C MET A 322 -25.80 -3.39 -13.81
N GLY A 323 -24.78 -4.01 -14.41
CA GLY A 323 -24.91 -5.06 -15.42
C GLY A 323 -24.99 -4.64 -16.90
N THR A 324 -24.12 -5.24 -17.70
CA THR A 324 -24.42 -5.67 -19.09
C THR A 324 -23.77 -7.03 -19.32
N PRO A 325 -24.49 -8.07 -19.77
CA PRO A 325 -23.89 -9.35 -20.09
C PRO A 325 -23.17 -9.34 -21.44
N GLY A 326 -22.02 -9.99 -21.46
CA GLY A 326 -21.37 -10.64 -22.59
C GLY A 326 -20.54 -11.77 -22.00
N GLU A 327 -20.54 -12.95 -22.60
CA GLU A 327 -19.80 -14.08 -22.06
C GLU A 327 -18.29 -13.89 -22.17
N GLU A 328 -17.62 -14.03 -21.03
CA GLU A 328 -16.27 -14.57 -20.90
C GLU A 328 -16.21 -15.13 -19.47
N ALA A 329 -16.62 -16.39 -19.32
CA ALA A 329 -16.30 -17.16 -18.11
C ALA A 329 -14.80 -17.45 -18.18
N VAL A 330 -14.01 -16.69 -17.44
CA VAL A 330 -12.55 -16.84 -17.43
C VAL A 330 -12.23 -18.16 -16.74
N GLU A 331 -11.77 -19.14 -17.52
CA GLU A 331 -11.18 -20.37 -16.97
C GLU A 331 -10.05 -19.98 -16.02
N GLY A 332 -10.06 -20.54 -14.81
CA GLY A 332 -9.08 -20.22 -13.78
C GLY A 332 -7.69 -20.74 -14.14
N TRP A 333 -6.87 -19.90 -14.77
CA TRP A 333 -5.44 -20.15 -14.90
C TRP A 333 -4.81 -20.15 -13.51
N ALA A 334 -3.95 -21.14 -13.23
CA ALA A 334 -3.16 -21.17 -12.01
C ALA A 334 -2.06 -20.09 -12.08
N ILE A 335 -2.41 -18.86 -11.67
CA ILE A 335 -1.45 -17.75 -11.56
C ILE A 335 -0.37 -18.12 -10.53
N GLY A 336 0.92 -17.90 -10.82
CA GLY A 336 2.01 -18.02 -9.83
C GLY A 336 1.89 -16.97 -8.72
N ASP A 337 2.33 -17.26 -7.50
CA ASP A 337 2.06 -16.38 -6.36
C ASP A 337 2.87 -15.09 -6.39
N MET A 338 2.19 -13.94 -6.51
CA MET A 338 2.85 -12.65 -6.54
C MET A 338 3.28 -12.17 -5.15
N GLY A 339 2.91 -12.90 -4.08
CA GLY A 339 3.45 -12.76 -2.73
C GLY A 339 4.77 -13.50 -2.52
N GLY A 340 4.90 -14.74 -3.02
CA GLY A 340 6.03 -15.62 -2.68
C GLY A 340 6.61 -16.53 -3.77
N ASP A 341 5.99 -16.66 -4.95
CA ASP A 341 6.42 -17.53 -6.06
C ASP A 341 6.37 -16.82 -7.43
N VAL A 342 7.34 -15.95 -7.71
CA VAL A 342 7.54 -15.42 -9.07
C VAL A 342 8.97 -15.56 -9.55
N ALA A 343 9.20 -16.57 -10.41
CA ALA A 343 10.29 -16.52 -11.36
C ALA A 343 10.15 -15.23 -12.20
N ILE A 344 11.16 -14.36 -12.10
CA ILE A 344 11.33 -12.99 -12.68
C ILE A 344 10.45 -12.69 -13.92
N ALA A 345 10.39 -13.58 -14.90
CA ALA A 345 9.55 -13.49 -16.10
C ALA A 345 8.05 -13.19 -15.85
N SER A 346 7.44 -13.64 -14.75
CA SER A 346 6.04 -13.33 -14.46
C SER A 346 5.84 -11.93 -13.84
N VAL A 347 6.88 -11.33 -13.23
CA VAL A 347 6.86 -9.90 -12.91
C VAL A 347 7.09 -9.06 -14.17
N ASP A 348 7.99 -9.48 -15.06
CA ASP A 348 8.19 -8.84 -16.38
C ASP A 348 6.85 -8.71 -17.14
N GLU A 349 6.15 -9.84 -17.33
CA GLU A 349 4.82 -9.89 -17.94
C GLU A 349 3.83 -8.92 -17.26
N TYR A 350 3.77 -8.92 -15.93
CA TYR A 350 2.89 -8.02 -15.17
C TYR A 350 3.20 -6.54 -15.38
N LEU A 351 4.49 -6.16 -15.32
CA LEU A 351 4.92 -4.78 -15.52
C LEU A 351 4.71 -4.34 -16.98
N GLN A 352 4.90 -5.24 -17.95
CA GLN A 352 4.56 -5.00 -19.35
C GLN A 352 3.06 -4.76 -19.54
N GLU A 353 2.17 -5.59 -18.97
CA GLU A 353 0.72 -5.37 -19.04
C GLU A 353 0.29 -4.06 -18.32
N LEU A 354 0.91 -3.73 -17.19
CA LEU A 354 0.67 -2.49 -16.44
C LEU A 354 1.04 -1.26 -17.28
N ARG A 355 2.21 -1.27 -17.93
CA ARG A 355 2.65 -0.24 -18.90
C ARG A 355 1.71 -0.17 -20.10
N ASP A 356 1.20 -1.30 -20.58
CA ASP A 356 0.23 -1.32 -21.66
C ASP A 356 -1.14 -0.79 -21.21
N GLY A 357 -1.50 -0.94 -19.93
CA GLY A 357 -2.56 -0.21 -19.25
C GLY A 357 -2.33 1.30 -19.25
N PHE A 358 -1.13 1.73 -18.86
CA PHE A 358 -0.71 3.14 -18.86
C PHE A 358 -0.71 3.78 -20.26
N ALA A 359 -0.39 3.03 -21.32
CA ALA A 359 -0.46 3.50 -22.71
C ALA A 359 -1.87 3.98 -23.14
N LYS A 360 -2.91 3.54 -22.42
CA LYS A 360 -4.34 3.87 -22.66
C LYS A 360 -4.80 5.12 -21.87
N VAL A 361 -3.92 5.73 -21.06
CA VAL A 361 -4.15 6.91 -20.21
C VAL A 361 -4.03 8.23 -21.01
N PRO A 362 -4.88 9.27 -20.78
CA PRO A 362 -4.73 10.60 -21.39
C PRO A 362 -3.56 11.39 -20.78
N ASP A 363 -2.93 12.26 -21.57
CA ASP A 363 -1.92 13.21 -21.07
C ASP A 363 -2.60 14.34 -20.28
N PRO A 364 -2.18 14.69 -19.05
CA PRO A 364 -2.69 15.85 -18.32
C PRO A 364 -2.52 17.17 -19.07
N ARG A 365 -1.43 17.34 -19.83
CA ARG A 365 -1.12 18.58 -20.57
C ARG A 365 -2.11 18.84 -21.70
N ASP A 366 -2.66 17.77 -22.29
CA ASP A 366 -3.74 17.84 -23.28
C ASP A 366 -5.05 18.42 -22.71
N ALA A 367 -5.17 18.53 -21.39
CA ALA A 367 -6.32 19.14 -20.70
C ALA A 367 -6.01 20.53 -20.10
N LEU A 368 -4.75 20.80 -19.71
CA LEU A 368 -4.33 22.01 -19.00
C LEU A 368 -3.93 23.19 -19.90
N ALA A 369 -3.63 22.96 -21.18
CA ALA A 369 -3.39 24.06 -22.13
C ALA A 369 -4.60 25.02 -22.14
N GLY A 370 -4.42 26.29 -21.75
CA GLY A 370 -5.51 27.23 -21.51
C GLY A 370 -6.39 27.54 -22.73
N GLU A 371 -7.58 28.12 -22.53
CA GLU A 371 -8.34 28.70 -23.65
C GLU A 371 -7.63 29.98 -24.14
N VAL A 372 -6.71 29.81 -25.09
CA VAL A 372 -6.11 30.92 -25.84
C VAL A 372 -7.19 31.53 -26.74
N GLU A 373 -7.29 32.86 -26.78
CA GLU A 373 -8.15 33.52 -27.76
C GLU A 373 -7.66 33.20 -29.18
N GLY A 374 -8.51 32.54 -29.98
CA GLY A 374 -8.16 31.97 -31.28
C GLY A 374 -7.91 30.45 -31.30
N GLU A 375 -8.05 29.73 -30.17
CA GLU A 375 -7.88 28.26 -30.09
C GLU A 375 -8.59 27.52 -31.24
N GLY A 376 -7.84 26.70 -31.99
CA GLY A 376 -8.36 25.98 -33.14
C GLY A 376 -9.49 25.02 -32.77
N ARG A 377 -10.54 24.94 -33.60
CA ARG A 377 -11.71 24.05 -33.36
C ARG A 377 -11.32 22.57 -33.16
N GLY A 378 -10.15 22.16 -33.68
CA GLY A 378 -9.56 20.83 -33.44
C GLY A 378 -8.96 20.68 -32.04
N GLU A 379 -8.24 21.69 -31.55
CA GLU A 379 -7.56 21.71 -30.25
C GLU A 379 -8.57 21.84 -29.11
N ARG A 380 -9.55 22.75 -29.23
CA ARG A 380 -10.67 22.86 -28.28
C ARG A 380 -11.46 21.56 -28.15
N LYS A 381 -11.53 20.77 -29.22
CA LYS A 381 -12.13 19.43 -29.26
C LYS A 381 -11.21 18.35 -28.68
N LYS A 382 -9.88 18.50 -28.77
CA LYS A 382 -8.87 17.67 -28.08
C LYS A 382 -8.94 17.89 -26.57
N ARG A 383 -8.88 19.14 -26.11
CA ARG A 383 -8.92 19.51 -24.69
C ARG A 383 -10.19 19.06 -23.99
N LYS A 384 -11.36 19.35 -24.58
CA LYS A 384 -12.67 18.88 -24.07
C LYS A 384 -12.80 17.34 -24.11
N ARG A 385 -12.04 16.62 -24.93
CA ARG A 385 -11.93 15.15 -24.89
C ARG A 385 -10.98 14.66 -23.79
N ALA A 386 -9.86 15.35 -23.54
CA ALA A 386 -8.91 15.03 -22.48
C ALA A 386 -9.55 15.17 -21.09
N LEU A 387 -10.12 16.34 -20.78
CA LEU A 387 -10.89 16.60 -19.56
C LEU A 387 -11.99 15.55 -19.32
N LYS A 388 -12.76 15.19 -20.37
CA LYS A 388 -13.82 14.16 -20.29
C LYS A 388 -13.28 12.73 -20.11
N ARG A 389 -12.02 12.45 -20.48
CA ARG A 389 -11.31 11.18 -20.17
C ARG A 389 -10.75 11.18 -18.75
N MET A 390 -10.19 12.30 -18.28
CA MET A 390 -9.53 12.48 -16.99
C MET A 390 -10.50 12.51 -15.80
N GLY A 391 -11.54 13.35 -15.84
CA GLY A 391 -12.39 13.59 -14.66
C GLY A 391 -13.03 14.95 -14.77
N GLY A 392 -12.16 15.91 -14.59
CA GLY A 392 -12.20 17.34 -14.85
C GLY A 392 -10.73 17.75 -14.97
N GLU A 393 -10.35 18.91 -14.45
CA GLU A 393 -8.95 19.34 -14.38
C GLU A 393 -8.10 18.49 -13.42
N TRP A 394 -8.72 17.95 -12.37
CA TRP A 394 -8.05 17.20 -11.29
C TRP A 394 -7.96 15.68 -11.49
N ALA A 395 -8.29 15.15 -12.66
CA ALA A 395 -8.24 13.70 -12.96
C ALA A 395 -9.13 12.75 -12.10
N GLU A 396 -10.20 13.29 -11.50
CA GLU A 396 -11.22 12.65 -10.63
C GLU A 396 -11.84 11.28 -11.03
N ARG A 397 -11.50 10.68 -12.18
CA ARG A 397 -11.95 9.31 -12.54
C ARG A 397 -10.93 8.24 -12.18
N TYR A 398 -9.73 8.65 -11.80
CA TYR A 398 -8.62 7.79 -11.47
C TYR A 398 -8.39 7.83 -9.97
N GLN A 399 -7.98 6.71 -9.38
CA GLN A 399 -7.44 6.65 -8.03
C GLN A 399 -5.99 6.18 -8.13
N VAL A 400 -5.13 6.61 -7.21
CA VAL A 400 -3.78 6.07 -7.03
C VAL A 400 -3.76 5.10 -5.86
N SER A 401 -2.97 4.04 -6.00
CA SER A 401 -2.55 3.17 -4.91
C SER A 401 -1.05 2.93 -5.05
N LEU A 402 -0.31 3.09 -3.96
CA LEU A 402 1.11 2.77 -3.90
C LEU A 402 1.27 1.34 -3.38
N VAL A 403 2.06 0.54 -4.08
CA VAL A 403 2.57 -0.73 -3.60
C VAL A 403 4.02 -0.47 -3.21
N SER A 404 4.42 -0.91 -2.01
CA SER A 404 5.76 -0.68 -1.50
C SER A 404 6.63 -1.93 -1.69
N PRO A 405 7.93 -1.76 -1.96
CA PRO A 405 8.89 -2.85 -1.79
C PRO A 405 9.01 -3.22 -0.31
N SER A 406 9.58 -4.41 -0.06
CA SER A 406 9.42 -5.13 1.20
C SER A 406 10.71 -5.24 2.00
N VAL A 407 10.62 -5.71 3.25
CA VAL A 407 11.80 -6.05 4.05
C VAL A 407 12.35 -7.44 3.72
N VAL A 408 11.51 -8.39 3.27
CA VAL A 408 11.97 -9.72 2.82
C VAL A 408 12.99 -9.63 1.67
N PRO A 409 14.11 -10.39 1.71
CA PRO A 409 15.22 -10.26 0.77
C PRO A 409 14.95 -10.88 -0.62
N ASN A 410 13.71 -10.80 -1.12
CA ASN A 410 13.41 -11.12 -2.52
C ASN A 410 14.17 -10.16 -3.46
N TYR A 411 14.27 -8.88 -3.04
CA TYR A 411 15.14 -7.84 -3.60
C TYR A 411 15.99 -7.25 -2.46
N PHE A 412 16.48 -6.01 -2.56
CA PHE A 412 17.08 -5.35 -1.40
C PHE A 412 16.00 -4.91 -0.39
N PRO A 413 16.13 -5.28 0.91
CA PRO A 413 15.18 -4.88 1.95
C PRO A 413 14.96 -3.37 1.98
N SER A 414 13.71 -2.95 2.05
CA SER A 414 13.29 -1.58 1.77
C SER A 414 12.34 -0.99 2.81
N LEU A 415 12.36 0.34 2.96
CA LEU A 415 11.49 1.12 3.84
C LEU A 415 11.06 2.41 3.12
N ARG A 416 9.83 2.87 3.33
CA ARG A 416 9.28 4.07 2.68
C ARG A 416 8.77 5.07 3.70
N VAL A 417 9.36 6.28 3.73
CA VAL A 417 8.85 7.41 4.52
C VAL A 417 8.10 8.36 3.57
N VAL A 418 6.80 8.51 3.78
CA VAL A 418 5.93 9.38 2.99
C VAL A 418 5.69 10.68 3.75
N GLU A 419 5.86 11.81 3.07
CA GLU A 419 5.55 13.14 3.61
C GLU A 419 4.18 13.66 3.15
N TYR A 420 3.53 14.44 4.00
CA TYR A 420 2.22 15.02 3.75
C TYR A 420 2.10 16.45 4.31
N ASN A 421 1.23 17.24 3.68
CA ASN A 421 1.07 18.65 4.01
C ASN A 421 0.34 18.87 5.35
N VAL A 422 1.05 19.38 6.35
CA VAL A 422 0.51 19.72 7.68
C VAL A 422 -0.04 21.15 7.80
N SER A 423 0.00 21.96 6.73
CA SER A 423 -0.41 23.37 6.77
C SER A 423 -1.79 23.57 7.40
N GLY A 424 -1.87 24.33 8.49
CA GLY A 424 -3.13 24.61 9.18
C GLY A 424 -3.63 23.50 10.11
N LEU A 425 -2.85 22.44 10.32
CA LEU A 425 -3.12 21.41 11.35
C LEU A 425 -2.48 21.75 12.71
N ASP A 426 -1.51 22.68 12.77
CA ASP A 426 -0.82 23.11 14.00
C ASP A 426 -1.75 23.71 15.07
N ALA A 427 -2.98 24.10 14.71
CA ALA A 427 -3.95 24.75 15.57
C ALA A 427 -4.66 23.77 16.54
N GLY A 428 -3.87 23.10 17.40
CA GLY A 428 -4.31 22.37 18.58
C GLY A 428 -5.08 21.07 18.31
N VAL A 429 -4.47 19.93 18.64
CA VAL A 429 -5.18 18.65 18.83
C VAL A 429 -5.92 18.68 20.18
N GLY A 430 -6.88 19.61 20.29
CA GLY A 430 -7.71 19.81 21.48
C GLY A 430 -8.96 18.95 21.45
N GLU A 431 -9.24 18.29 22.57
CA GLU A 431 -10.44 17.52 22.92
C GLU A 431 -11.61 17.59 21.90
N VAL A 432 -11.61 16.67 20.93
CA VAL A 432 -12.81 16.37 20.14
C VAL A 432 -13.78 15.66 21.08
N LYS A 433 -14.63 16.43 21.76
CA LYS A 433 -15.71 15.88 22.58
C LYS A 433 -16.54 14.93 21.73
N GLU A 434 -16.71 13.69 22.21
CA GLU A 434 -17.60 12.71 21.58
C GLU A 434 -19.03 13.26 21.58
N ARG A 435 -19.41 13.86 20.45
CA ARG A 435 -20.79 14.28 20.23
C ARG A 435 -21.54 13.08 19.69
N ALA A 436 -22.07 12.28 20.61
CA ALA A 436 -22.96 11.17 20.29
C ALA A 436 -24.17 11.69 19.49
N THR A 437 -24.17 11.49 18.18
CA THR A 437 -25.28 11.79 17.28
C THR A 437 -25.79 10.49 16.67
N ALA A 438 -26.65 9.79 17.42
CA ALA A 438 -27.55 8.81 16.83
C ALA A 438 -28.57 9.53 15.93
N THR A 439 -28.97 8.88 14.84
CA THR A 439 -29.82 9.43 13.75
C THR A 439 -29.14 10.57 12.95
N SER A 440 -29.34 10.71 11.63
CA SER A 440 -30.40 10.15 10.79
C SER A 440 -29.91 9.19 9.68
N TRP A 441 -29.99 7.89 9.96
CA TRP A 441 -30.34 6.88 8.95
C TRP A 441 -31.58 6.18 9.48
N ARG A 442 -32.75 6.37 8.83
CA ARG A 442 -33.94 5.58 9.18
C ARG A 442 -33.70 4.11 8.82
N LEU A 443 -34.08 3.20 9.72
CA LEU A 443 -34.16 1.79 9.40
C LEU A 443 -35.38 1.55 8.50
N PRO A 444 -35.33 0.64 7.51
CA PRO A 444 -36.52 0.21 6.79
C PRO A 444 -37.25 -0.84 7.63
N GLY A 445 -38.44 -0.53 8.16
CA GLY A 445 -39.22 -1.46 8.99
C GLY A 445 -40.32 -0.83 9.85
N GLU A 446 -40.29 0.50 10.01
CA GLU A 446 -41.34 1.35 10.59
C GLU A 446 -41.77 2.30 9.45
N ASP A 447 -43.04 2.63 9.22
CA ASP A 447 -44.19 2.74 10.14
C ASP A 447 -45.39 1.82 9.75
N GLU A 448 -46.38 1.67 10.64
CA GLU A 448 -47.68 0.99 10.41
C GLU A 448 -48.79 2.00 9.99
N ASP A 449 -49.75 1.52 9.18
CA ASP A 449 -51.19 1.87 9.03
C ASP A 449 -51.74 3.33 9.08
N GLU A 450 -52.75 3.54 8.20
CA GLU A 450 -53.87 4.51 8.26
C GLU A 450 -53.61 6.01 8.49
N ASP A 451 -53.80 6.82 7.43
CA ASP A 451 -54.85 7.86 7.36
C ASP A 451 -55.10 8.26 5.89
N GLU A 452 -56.33 8.67 5.56
CA GLU A 452 -56.81 8.97 4.19
C GLU A 452 -56.72 10.49 3.84
N ASP A 453 -56.64 10.84 2.54
CA ASP A 453 -57.57 11.79 1.85
C ASP A 453 -57.05 12.36 0.49
N GLU A 454 -57.90 12.17 -0.54
CA GLU A 454 -58.23 13.00 -1.73
C GLU A 454 -57.15 13.62 -2.68
N ASP A 455 -57.22 13.15 -3.96
CA ASP A 455 -57.06 13.86 -5.26
C ASP A 455 -55.69 14.50 -5.68
N GLU A 456 -55.35 14.68 -6.98
CA GLU A 456 -56.12 14.66 -8.25
C GLU A 456 -55.30 14.01 -9.41
N ASP A 457 -55.96 13.79 -10.56
CA ASP A 457 -55.60 13.22 -11.88
C ASP A 457 -54.14 12.91 -12.36
N GLY A 458 -53.90 11.92 -13.25
CA GLY A 458 -54.84 10.96 -13.85
C GLY A 458 -54.25 10.00 -14.93
N GLU A 459 -55.07 9.00 -15.28
CA GLU A 459 -55.11 8.14 -16.49
C GLU A 459 -53.82 7.45 -17.02
N PHE A 460 -53.72 6.12 -16.79
CA PHE A 460 -53.18 5.18 -17.80
C PHE A 460 -53.67 3.73 -17.61
N GLU A 461 -54.75 3.37 -18.31
CA GLU A 461 -55.31 2.01 -18.48
C GLU A 461 -55.45 1.75 -20.01
N GLU A 462 -55.59 0.55 -20.58
CA GLU A 462 -55.61 -0.85 -20.10
C GLU A 462 -54.36 -1.57 -20.71
N GLU A 463 -53.85 -2.73 -20.25
CA GLU A 463 -54.34 -4.12 -20.44
C GLU A 463 -54.79 -4.42 -21.91
N ASP A 464 -54.57 -5.58 -22.51
CA ASP A 464 -54.75 -6.95 -21.98
C ASP A 464 -54.09 -8.04 -22.87
N SER A 465 -53.87 -9.26 -22.34
CA SER A 465 -53.69 -10.58 -23.03
C SER A 465 -52.55 -10.80 -24.06
N ASP A 466 -52.31 -12.02 -24.57
CA ASP A 466 -51.82 -13.24 -23.90
C ASP A 466 -51.21 -14.25 -24.94
N ASP A 467 -50.75 -15.41 -24.46
CA ASP A 467 -50.51 -16.71 -25.14
C ASP A 467 -49.34 -16.98 -26.14
N GLU A 468 -48.53 -17.98 -25.73
CA GLU A 468 -48.06 -19.21 -26.43
C GLU A 468 -47.37 -19.20 -27.82
N ASP A 469 -46.03 -19.30 -27.79
CA ASP A 469 -45.13 -20.38 -28.29
C ASP A 469 -45.26 -21.12 -29.66
N GLU A 470 -44.09 -21.60 -30.13
CA GLU A 470 -43.81 -22.64 -31.18
C GLU A 470 -44.26 -22.40 -32.66
N GLU A 471 -43.62 -22.96 -33.71
CA GLU A 471 -42.18 -23.18 -34.00
C GLU A 471 -41.96 -23.24 -35.55
N GLU A 472 -40.73 -23.61 -36.00
CA GLU A 472 -40.30 -24.02 -37.36
C GLU A 472 -40.47 -23.12 -38.63
N GLY A 473 -39.44 -23.17 -39.50
CA GLY A 473 -39.66 -23.63 -40.89
C GLY A 473 -39.44 -22.69 -42.10
N GLY A 474 -38.37 -22.93 -42.87
CA GLY A 474 -38.42 -22.85 -44.35
C GLY A 474 -37.73 -21.67 -45.08
N ASP A 475 -36.85 -21.99 -46.04
CA ASP A 475 -36.16 -21.05 -46.94
C ASP A 475 -37.01 -20.55 -48.13
N ALA A 476 -36.74 -19.31 -48.60
CA ALA A 476 -36.69 -18.96 -50.04
C ALA A 476 -36.05 -17.58 -50.32
N HIS A 477 -35.38 -17.45 -51.48
CA HIS A 477 -34.76 -16.22 -52.00
C HIS A 477 -35.76 -15.12 -52.42
N THR A 478 -35.38 -13.83 -52.31
CA THR A 478 -35.16 -12.92 -53.48
C THR A 478 -34.64 -11.53 -53.10
N ASP A 479 -33.95 -10.85 -54.04
CA ASP A 479 -33.34 -9.53 -53.85
C ASP A 479 -34.33 -8.35 -53.92
N GLY A 480 -34.17 -7.35 -53.04
CA GLY A 480 -35.00 -6.13 -53.06
C GLY A 480 -34.50 -4.97 -52.19
N LYS A 481 -33.89 -3.93 -52.81
CA LYS A 481 -33.44 -2.71 -52.10
C LYS A 481 -34.60 -1.81 -51.65
N LYS A 482 -34.70 -1.49 -50.33
CA LYS A 482 -34.94 -0.12 -49.80
C LYS A 482 -34.88 -0.02 -48.26
N HIS A 483 -34.66 1.19 -47.75
CA HIS A 483 -34.46 1.46 -46.31
C HIS A 483 -35.76 1.50 -45.49
N LYS A 484 -35.73 0.92 -44.27
CA LYS A 484 -36.49 1.44 -43.12
C LYS A 484 -35.79 1.08 -41.80
N LYS A 485 -35.36 2.08 -41.01
CA LYS A 485 -34.77 1.87 -39.68
C LYS A 485 -35.89 1.51 -38.68
N LYS A 486 -36.08 0.23 -38.35
CA LYS A 486 -36.79 -0.13 -37.09
C LYS A 486 -35.90 0.27 -35.91
N LYS A 487 -36.44 1.08 -34.99
CA LYS A 487 -35.82 1.34 -33.67
C LYS A 487 -36.12 0.15 -32.76
N ASN A 488 -35.15 -0.72 -32.49
CA ASN A 488 -35.32 -1.68 -31.39
C ASN A 488 -35.33 -0.90 -30.06
N LYS A 489 -36.50 -0.80 -29.42
CA LYS A 489 -36.59 -0.49 -27.99
C LYS A 489 -35.78 -1.57 -27.25
N LYS A 490 -34.68 -1.22 -26.60
CA LYS A 490 -34.02 -2.15 -25.67
C LYS A 490 -34.95 -2.35 -24.48
N LYS A 491 -35.48 -3.57 -24.27
CA LYS A 491 -36.09 -3.94 -22.98
C LYS A 491 -35.03 -3.68 -21.89
N HIS A 492 -35.39 -2.95 -20.85
CA HIS A 492 -34.50 -2.73 -19.71
C HIS A 492 -34.37 -4.05 -18.95
N ARG A 493 -33.17 -4.66 -18.95
CA ARG A 493 -32.89 -5.80 -18.07
C ARG A 493 -32.78 -5.29 -16.63
N LYS A 494 -33.37 -6.01 -15.67
CA LYS A 494 -33.24 -5.72 -14.23
C LYS A 494 -31.75 -5.81 -13.82
N PRO A 495 -31.27 -4.98 -12.87
CA PRO A 495 -29.89 -5.02 -12.40
C PRO A 495 -29.59 -6.33 -11.66
N LYS A 496 -28.34 -6.82 -11.70
CA LYS A 496 -27.93 -8.07 -11.03
C LYS A 496 -27.99 -8.00 -9.49
N HIS A 497 -27.77 -6.82 -8.91
CA HIS A 497 -27.77 -6.60 -7.46
C HIS A 497 -28.76 -5.47 -7.12
N PRO A 498 -30.05 -5.77 -6.86
CA PRO A 498 -31.03 -4.75 -6.49
C PRO A 498 -30.69 -4.05 -5.16
N ASP A 499 -29.98 -4.74 -4.26
CA ASP A 499 -29.66 -4.28 -2.91
C ASP A 499 -28.40 -3.41 -2.79
N LEU A 500 -27.68 -3.16 -3.90
CA LEU A 500 -26.41 -2.42 -3.84
C LEU A 500 -26.65 -0.92 -3.64
N LYS A 501 -26.57 -0.48 -2.37
CA LYS A 501 -26.71 0.93 -1.96
C LYS A 501 -25.47 1.75 -2.35
N ILE A 502 -25.37 2.14 -3.62
CA ILE A 502 -24.26 2.97 -4.13
C ILE A 502 -24.28 4.35 -3.44
N PRO A 503 -23.20 4.76 -2.73
CA PRO A 503 -23.16 6.03 -2.03
C PRO A 503 -23.33 7.26 -2.94
N PRO A 504 -23.87 8.38 -2.42
CA PRO A 504 -23.93 9.62 -3.17
C PRO A 504 -22.52 10.12 -3.54
N PRO A 505 -22.34 10.70 -4.74
CA PRO A 505 -21.08 11.36 -5.09
C PRO A 505 -20.87 12.60 -4.21
N PRO A 506 -19.67 13.20 -4.20
CA PRO A 506 -19.44 14.48 -3.55
C PRO A 506 -20.40 15.57 -4.10
N PRO A 507 -20.77 16.58 -3.29
CA PRO A 507 -21.67 17.65 -3.72
C PRO A 507 -21.25 18.32 -5.03
N ARG A 508 -22.21 18.73 -5.86
CA ARG A 508 -21.88 19.39 -7.13
C ARG A 508 -21.19 20.74 -6.87
N GLY A 509 -19.90 20.81 -7.22
CA GLY A 509 -19.07 21.99 -7.01
C GLY A 509 -18.18 21.94 -5.76
N SER A 510 -18.18 20.85 -4.98
CA SER A 510 -17.15 20.65 -3.96
C SER A 510 -15.77 20.50 -4.62
N PRO A 511 -14.69 21.08 -4.05
CA PRO A 511 -13.33 20.74 -4.48
C PRO A 511 -13.06 19.24 -4.24
N PRO A 512 -12.14 18.62 -5.01
CA PRO A 512 -11.79 17.22 -4.81
C PRO A 512 -10.86 17.06 -3.60
N GLY A 513 -10.75 15.83 -3.10
CA GLY A 513 -10.00 15.54 -1.87
C GLY A 513 -8.47 15.67 -2.01
N PRO A 514 -7.73 15.48 -0.90
CA PRO A 514 -6.29 15.73 -0.86
C PRO A 514 -5.44 14.89 -1.82
N ALA A 515 -5.93 13.74 -2.30
CA ALA A 515 -5.29 12.95 -3.36
C ALA A 515 -5.24 13.67 -4.73
N TYR A 516 -6.09 14.67 -4.96
CA TYR A 516 -6.36 15.23 -6.29
C TYR A 516 -5.91 16.69 -6.43
N SER A 517 -6.11 17.49 -5.39
CA SER A 517 -5.74 18.91 -5.34
C SER A 517 -4.92 19.18 -4.07
N PRO A 518 -3.73 19.81 -4.18
CA PRO A 518 -2.89 20.13 -3.02
C PRO A 518 -3.64 20.96 -1.96
N GLN A 519 -3.77 20.39 -0.77
CA GLN A 519 -4.43 20.95 0.41
C GLN A 519 -3.82 20.29 1.67
N PRO A 520 -4.29 20.57 2.90
CA PRO A 520 -3.83 19.82 4.08
C PRO A 520 -4.12 18.32 3.93
N LEU A 521 -3.25 17.47 4.45
CA LEU A 521 -3.26 16.00 4.29
C LEU A 521 -3.00 15.48 2.87
N SER A 522 -2.69 16.34 1.89
CA SER A 522 -2.15 15.88 0.59
C SER A 522 -0.74 15.33 0.78
N TRP A 523 -0.45 14.16 0.22
CA TRP A 523 0.90 13.61 0.17
C TRP A 523 1.77 14.48 -0.78
N THR A 524 2.95 14.88 -0.33
CA THR A 524 3.84 15.81 -1.05
C THR A 524 4.97 15.10 -1.76
N GLY A 525 5.55 14.08 -1.14
CA GLY A 525 6.63 13.26 -1.66
C GLY A 525 6.90 12.05 -0.77
N TYR A 526 7.86 11.22 -1.15
CA TYR A 526 8.39 10.17 -0.28
C TYR A 526 9.90 9.98 -0.51
N THR A 527 10.56 9.45 0.51
CA THR A 527 11.94 8.95 0.44
C THR A 527 11.92 7.45 0.65
N GLN A 528 12.56 6.74 -0.27
CA GLN A 528 12.75 5.30 -0.20
C GLN A 528 14.17 4.98 0.27
N TYR A 529 14.25 4.04 1.20
CA TYR A 529 15.47 3.56 1.81
C TYR A 529 15.63 2.08 1.47
N PHE A 530 16.86 1.64 1.22
CA PHE A 530 17.19 0.24 0.91
C PHE A 530 18.46 -0.20 1.64
N ALA A 531 18.58 -1.49 1.95
CA ALA A 531 19.78 -2.10 2.53
C ALA A 531 20.46 -3.00 1.48
N ASN A 532 21.63 -2.59 0.99
CA ASN A 532 22.40 -3.39 0.03
C ASN A 532 23.11 -4.55 0.73
N LEU A 533 22.42 -5.69 0.86
CA LEU A 533 22.88 -6.87 1.61
C LEU A 533 24.18 -7.46 1.06
N THR A 534 24.38 -7.43 -0.26
CA THR A 534 25.61 -7.90 -0.92
C THR A 534 26.81 -7.09 -0.45
N ARG A 535 26.71 -5.75 -0.50
CA ARG A 535 27.76 -4.82 -0.06
C ARG A 535 28.03 -4.89 1.45
N ILE A 536 27.00 -5.18 2.26
CA ILE A 536 27.17 -5.41 3.70
C ILE A 536 27.96 -6.71 3.95
N ALA A 537 27.57 -7.82 3.31
CA ALA A 537 28.25 -9.10 3.45
C ALA A 537 29.70 -9.07 2.93
N GLU A 538 29.97 -8.35 1.82
CA GLU A 538 31.33 -8.08 1.33
C GLU A 538 32.19 -7.32 2.36
N ALA A 539 31.60 -6.33 3.04
CA ALA A 539 32.30 -5.54 4.07
C ALA A 539 32.56 -6.35 5.35
N GLU A 540 31.64 -7.21 5.77
CA GLU A 540 31.84 -8.15 6.88
C GLU A 540 32.93 -9.17 6.54
N ALA A 541 32.87 -9.83 5.37
CA ALA A 541 33.88 -10.79 4.94
C ALA A 541 35.29 -10.17 4.82
N ALA A 542 35.39 -8.92 4.36
CA ALA A 542 36.64 -8.18 4.33
C ALA A 542 37.17 -7.83 5.74
N ALA A 543 36.27 -7.52 6.69
CA ALA A 543 36.63 -7.24 8.08
C ALA A 543 37.12 -8.51 8.81
N ASP A 544 36.44 -9.64 8.62
CA ASP A 544 36.84 -10.94 9.19
C ASP A 544 38.17 -11.44 8.63
N ALA A 545 38.39 -11.29 7.31
CA ALA A 545 39.68 -11.59 6.68
C ALA A 545 40.81 -10.72 7.27
N ALA A 546 40.56 -9.42 7.49
CA ALA A 546 41.53 -8.52 8.11
C ALA A 546 41.79 -8.89 9.59
N ALA A 547 40.78 -9.34 10.33
CA ALA A 547 40.90 -9.82 11.71
C ALA A 547 41.74 -11.11 11.80
N ALA A 548 41.50 -12.09 10.93
CA ALA A 548 42.27 -13.33 10.88
C ALA A 548 43.76 -13.10 10.53
N VAL A 549 44.04 -12.15 9.63
CA VAL A 549 45.42 -11.73 9.32
C VAL A 549 46.06 -10.96 10.49
N ALA A 550 45.30 -10.24 11.31
CA ALA A 550 45.81 -9.60 12.51
C ALA A 550 46.14 -10.61 13.62
N ASP A 551 45.29 -11.62 13.83
CA ASP A 551 45.46 -12.64 14.87
C ASP A 551 46.62 -13.60 14.56
N SER A 552 46.75 -14.04 13.31
CA SER A 552 47.87 -14.88 12.86
C SER A 552 49.24 -14.20 12.94
N ASN A 553 49.30 -12.85 12.96
CA ASN A 553 50.53 -12.08 13.21
C ASN A 553 50.86 -11.90 14.70
N SER A 554 50.08 -12.47 15.64
CA SER A 554 50.30 -12.34 17.09
C SER A 554 51.17 -13.46 17.71
N VAL A 555 51.50 -14.50 16.96
CA VAL A 555 52.05 -15.76 17.50
C VAL A 555 53.56 -15.93 17.25
N ASP A 556 54.39 -15.12 17.92
CA ASP A 556 55.75 -15.45 18.41
C ASP A 556 56.34 -14.22 19.15
N VAL A 557 57.20 -14.27 20.18
CA VAL A 557 58.01 -15.37 20.74
C VAL A 557 57.92 -15.36 22.28
N SER A 558 57.88 -16.53 22.92
CA SER A 558 58.17 -16.66 24.36
C SER A 558 59.68 -16.74 24.61
N GLY A 559 60.30 -15.70 25.16
CA GLY A 559 61.75 -15.67 25.43
C GLY A 559 62.17 -14.70 26.55
N ASP A 560 63.12 -15.15 27.39
CA ASP A 560 63.61 -14.43 28.57
C ASP A 560 64.36 -13.12 28.26
N GLY A 561 64.13 -12.06 29.06
CA GLY A 561 64.90 -10.82 28.96
C GLY A 561 64.64 -9.77 30.05
N LYS A 562 65.47 -9.72 31.10
CA LYS A 562 65.46 -8.60 32.08
C LYS A 562 66.09 -7.33 31.50
N GLY A 563 65.33 -6.24 31.42
CA GLY A 563 65.81 -4.91 31.01
C GLY A 563 65.21 -3.77 31.84
N LYS A 564 65.88 -2.60 31.92
CA LYS A 564 65.45 -1.44 32.74
C LYS A 564 65.04 -0.23 31.88
N ASN A 565 64.05 0.50 32.37
CA ASN A 565 63.80 1.95 32.25
C ASN A 565 64.17 2.67 30.93
N GLY A 566 63.14 3.09 30.18
CA GLY A 566 63.20 4.21 29.24
C GLY A 566 61.99 5.15 29.43
N LYS A 567 62.21 6.48 29.47
CA LYS A 567 61.14 7.48 29.55
C LYS A 567 60.96 8.19 28.21
N GLY A 568 59.70 8.40 27.81
CA GLY A 568 59.31 9.50 26.90
C GLY A 568 58.67 9.05 25.58
N GLY A 569 57.49 9.61 25.30
CA GLY A 569 56.75 9.40 24.06
C GLY A 569 55.32 9.92 24.17
N ARG A 570 55.07 11.15 23.70
CA ARG A 570 53.69 11.64 23.48
C ARG A 570 53.19 11.04 22.17
N GLY A 571 51.97 10.51 22.15
CA GLY A 571 51.41 9.99 20.89
C GLY A 571 50.19 9.08 21.04
N GLY A 572 49.25 9.41 21.92
CA GLY A 572 47.89 8.87 21.79
C GLY A 572 47.25 9.47 20.54
N LYS A 573 47.54 8.89 19.37
CA LYS A 573 46.69 9.04 18.20
C LYS A 573 45.56 8.05 18.34
N ASP A 574 44.34 8.55 18.41
CA ASP A 574 43.17 7.73 18.17
C ASP A 574 43.35 7.02 16.82
N LYS A 575 43.22 5.69 16.82
CA LYS A 575 43.00 4.99 15.55
C LYS A 575 41.69 5.54 14.99
N PRO A 576 41.62 5.97 13.72
CA PRO A 576 40.32 6.11 13.10
C PRO A 576 39.65 4.73 13.20
N LYS A 577 38.47 4.68 13.82
CA LYS A 577 37.53 3.59 13.52
C LYS A 577 37.25 3.72 12.02
N GLY A 578 37.60 2.70 11.25
CA GLY A 578 36.90 2.50 9.98
C GLY A 578 35.48 2.04 10.32
N ASP A 579 34.50 2.45 9.51
CA ASP A 579 33.13 1.94 9.61
C ASP A 579 33.14 0.47 9.16
N GLY A 580 33.32 -0.43 10.13
CA GLY A 580 33.42 -1.87 9.89
C GLY A 580 32.05 -2.51 9.81
N GLY A 581 31.57 -2.80 8.60
CA GLY A 581 30.46 -3.73 8.32
C GLY A 581 29.08 -3.35 8.85
N GLU A 582 28.89 -2.20 9.49
CA GLU A 582 27.65 -1.87 10.19
C GLU A 582 26.42 -1.87 9.25
N PHE A 583 25.41 -2.68 9.59
CA PHE A 583 24.16 -2.76 8.85
C PHE A 583 23.47 -1.39 8.83
N LYS A 584 23.11 -0.93 7.62
CA LYS A 584 22.44 0.34 7.41
C LYS A 584 21.51 0.30 6.21
N TYR A 585 20.47 1.11 6.27
CA TYR A 585 19.75 1.55 5.10
C TYR A 585 20.41 2.80 4.52
N GLU A 586 20.58 2.82 3.20
CA GLU A 586 20.94 4.01 2.41
C GLU A 586 19.69 4.55 1.69
N ILE A 587 19.70 5.79 1.22
CA ILE A 587 18.59 6.34 0.43
C ILE A 587 18.71 5.80 -1.01
N GLU A 588 17.68 5.09 -1.49
CA GLU A 588 17.60 4.64 -2.88
C GLU A 588 17.25 5.82 -3.79
N TYR A 589 16.14 6.50 -3.48
CA TYR A 589 15.75 7.76 -4.09
C TYR A 589 14.76 8.54 -3.22
N THR A 590 14.56 9.81 -3.57
CA THR A 590 13.52 10.66 -2.98
C THR A 590 12.80 11.42 -4.07
N THR A 591 11.47 11.49 -4.03
CA THR A 591 10.68 12.10 -5.12
C THR A 591 10.91 13.60 -5.26
N PHE A 592 11.35 14.28 -4.19
CA PHE A 592 11.49 15.73 -4.15
C PHE A 592 12.51 16.28 -5.16
N ASN A 593 13.65 15.61 -5.32
CA ASN A 593 14.74 16.03 -6.21
C ASN A 593 14.85 15.14 -7.48
N ASP A 594 13.82 14.36 -7.79
CA ASP A 594 13.84 13.29 -8.79
C ASP A 594 13.71 13.76 -10.26
N SER A 595 14.30 14.90 -10.60
CA SER A 595 14.23 15.50 -11.95
C SER A 595 14.75 14.57 -13.05
N LYS A 596 15.73 13.71 -12.70
CA LYS A 596 16.36 12.71 -13.57
C LYS A 596 15.60 11.36 -13.64
N GLY A 597 14.56 11.16 -12.83
CA GLY A 597 13.78 9.90 -12.75
C GLY A 597 12.25 10.09 -12.93
N PHE A 598 11.46 9.83 -11.89
CA PHE A 598 9.99 9.97 -11.95
C PHE A 598 9.56 11.43 -12.13
N ALA A 599 10.32 12.42 -11.67
CA ALA A 599 10.03 13.85 -11.82
C ALA A 599 8.57 14.19 -11.48
N LEU A 600 8.14 13.81 -10.27
CA LEU A 600 6.81 14.09 -9.71
C LEU A 600 6.88 15.42 -8.93
N PRO A 601 6.08 16.44 -9.29
CA PRO A 601 6.07 17.71 -8.55
C PRO A 601 5.26 17.64 -7.25
N ASP A 602 4.34 16.68 -7.18
CA ASP A 602 3.54 16.30 -6.02
C ASP A 602 3.10 14.83 -6.20
N LEU A 603 2.52 14.22 -5.16
CA LEU A 603 1.97 12.86 -5.23
C LEU A 603 0.47 12.83 -5.60
N THR A 604 -0.05 13.88 -6.27
CA THR A 604 -1.47 13.87 -6.68
C THR A 604 -1.74 12.87 -7.80
N VAL A 605 -2.99 12.41 -7.88
CA VAL A 605 -3.50 11.56 -8.97
C VAL A 605 -3.15 12.14 -10.34
N ARG A 606 -3.14 13.47 -10.50
CA ARG A 606 -2.79 14.14 -11.76
C ARG A 606 -1.30 13.97 -12.14
N SER A 607 -0.41 14.02 -11.17
CA SER A 607 1.04 13.83 -11.37
C SER A 607 1.38 12.37 -11.71
N PHE A 608 0.79 11.41 -10.98
CA PHE A 608 0.86 9.98 -11.34
C PHE A 608 0.26 9.68 -12.72
N LEU A 609 -0.82 10.35 -13.12
CA LEU A 609 -1.38 10.23 -14.47
C LEU A 609 -0.38 10.68 -15.56
N GLY A 610 0.43 11.70 -15.27
CA GLY A 610 1.50 12.19 -16.15
C GLY A 610 2.75 11.29 -16.17
N LEU A 611 3.11 10.66 -15.05
CA LEU A 611 4.15 9.62 -14.99
C LEU A 611 3.73 8.38 -15.79
N ALA A 612 2.54 7.84 -15.54
CA ALA A 612 1.96 6.75 -16.31
C ALA A 612 1.91 7.07 -17.82
N HIS A 613 1.50 8.27 -18.21
CA HIS A 613 1.49 8.65 -19.63
C HIS A 613 2.90 8.65 -20.26
N ARG A 614 3.98 8.95 -19.52
CA ARG A 614 5.36 8.81 -20.03
C ARG A 614 5.76 7.34 -20.19
N ILE A 615 5.53 6.53 -19.15
CA ILE A 615 5.85 5.08 -19.15
C ILE A 615 5.13 4.37 -20.31
N GLY A 616 3.83 4.61 -20.46
CA GLY A 616 2.99 4.09 -21.55
C GLY A 616 3.27 4.68 -22.94
N ARG A 617 4.36 5.43 -23.11
CA ARG A 617 4.86 5.95 -24.40
C ARG A 617 6.28 5.53 -24.73
N ALA A 618 6.97 4.81 -23.82
CA ALA A 618 8.25 4.17 -24.10
C ALA A 618 8.12 3.14 -25.23
N LYS A 619 9.20 2.91 -25.97
CA LYS A 619 9.38 1.80 -26.91
C LYS A 619 10.31 0.74 -26.31
N GLY A 620 10.36 -0.45 -26.92
CA GLY A 620 11.15 -1.58 -26.42
C GLY A 620 10.44 -2.39 -25.33
N GLY A 621 10.92 -3.61 -25.06
CA GLY A 621 10.47 -4.48 -23.96
C GLY A 621 11.18 -4.10 -22.66
N ILE A 622 11.45 -5.08 -21.78
CA ILE A 622 12.49 -4.94 -20.74
C ILE A 622 13.85 -5.43 -21.28
N SER A 623 13.87 -6.49 -22.11
CA SER A 623 15.07 -7.01 -22.78
C SER A 623 15.86 -6.01 -23.64
N SER A 624 15.26 -4.90 -24.07
CA SER A 624 15.92 -3.90 -24.91
C SER A 624 16.82 -2.91 -24.15
N PHE A 625 17.19 -3.20 -22.90
CA PHE A 625 18.09 -2.36 -22.09
C PHE A 625 19.50 -2.93 -21.90
N ALA A 626 19.75 -4.18 -22.33
CA ALA A 626 21.06 -4.82 -22.25
C ALA A 626 22.04 -4.43 -23.39
N GLU A 627 21.61 -3.60 -24.35
CA GLU A 627 22.42 -3.18 -25.52
C GLU A 627 22.80 -1.68 -25.51
N VAL A 628 22.72 -1.00 -24.36
CA VAL A 628 23.10 0.42 -24.23
C VAL A 628 24.02 0.58 -23.03
N ASP A 629 25.32 0.70 -23.29
CA ASP A 629 26.36 0.87 -22.28
C ASP A 629 26.04 2.04 -21.34
N ASP A 630 26.13 1.83 -20.03
CA ASP A 630 26.00 2.92 -19.06
C ASP A 630 27.15 3.97 -19.21
N ALA A 631 28.23 3.61 -19.92
CA ALA A 631 29.26 4.55 -20.34
C ALA A 631 28.78 5.61 -21.37
N GLU A 632 27.76 5.34 -22.21
CA GLU A 632 27.11 6.41 -23.01
C GLU A 632 26.23 7.32 -22.13
N VAL A 633 25.74 6.81 -20.99
CA VAL A 633 24.94 7.60 -20.04
C VAL A 633 25.83 8.60 -19.29
N ASP A 634 27.04 8.20 -18.92
CA ASP A 634 28.04 9.08 -18.30
C ASP A 634 28.74 10.01 -19.32
N ALA A 635 28.97 9.56 -20.56
CA ALA A 635 29.62 10.39 -21.59
C ALA A 635 28.77 11.56 -22.13
N GLU A 636 27.43 11.53 -22.00
CA GLU A 636 26.55 12.70 -22.24
C GLU A 636 26.46 13.65 -21.01
N VAL A 637 27.12 13.37 -19.85
CA VAL A 637 26.99 14.18 -18.62
C VAL A 637 27.67 15.55 -18.70
N ASP A 638 28.92 15.63 -19.18
CA ASP A 638 29.71 16.88 -19.23
C ASP A 638 29.22 17.90 -20.29
N ALA A 639 28.09 17.66 -20.95
CA ALA A 639 27.66 18.36 -22.17
C ALA A 639 26.32 19.13 -22.07
N GLU A 640 25.58 19.04 -20.96
CA GLU A 640 24.34 19.83 -20.73
C GLU A 640 24.41 20.71 -19.45
N ASP A 641 25.58 20.85 -18.81
CA ASP A 641 25.82 21.73 -17.65
C ASP A 641 26.02 23.21 -18.07
N ASP A 642 24.98 23.84 -18.63
CA ASP A 642 24.97 25.29 -18.95
C ASP A 642 23.55 25.92 -19.00
N GLU A 643 22.61 25.48 -18.13
CA GLU A 643 21.33 26.19 -17.87
C GLU A 643 21.12 26.46 -16.36
N GLU A 644 20.95 27.75 -16.01
CA GLU A 644 21.00 28.28 -14.64
C GLU A 644 19.86 27.84 -13.67
N GLU A 645 20.00 28.30 -12.42
CA GLU A 645 19.28 27.91 -11.18
C GLU A 645 17.77 28.23 -11.14
N ALA A 646 16.99 27.73 -12.09
CA ALA A 646 15.53 27.70 -11.97
C ALA A 646 15.09 26.57 -11.01
N GLY A 647 14.38 26.92 -9.94
CA GLY A 647 13.98 26.00 -8.87
C GLY A 647 12.98 24.92 -9.30
N LEU A 648 12.91 23.83 -8.53
CA LEU A 648 12.02 22.68 -8.78
C LEU A 648 10.53 23.08 -8.85
N VAL A 649 10.11 24.05 -8.04
CA VAL A 649 8.75 24.59 -8.03
C VAL A 649 8.45 25.38 -9.30
N ASP A 650 9.38 26.21 -9.79
CA ASP A 650 9.20 26.97 -11.03
C ASP A 650 9.28 26.08 -12.27
N LYS A 651 10.16 25.07 -12.26
CA LYS A 651 10.19 24.00 -13.29
C LYS A 651 8.88 23.20 -13.29
N ALA A 652 8.27 22.94 -12.13
CA ALA A 652 6.95 22.32 -12.03
C ALA A 652 5.80 23.23 -12.52
N TRP A 653 5.84 24.53 -12.19
CA TRP A 653 4.84 25.48 -12.67
C TRP A 653 4.95 25.73 -14.17
N SER A 654 6.15 25.86 -14.75
CA SER A 654 6.38 25.90 -16.20
C SER A 654 5.85 24.64 -16.90
N TRP A 655 6.09 23.46 -16.31
CA TRP A 655 5.58 22.17 -16.80
C TRP A 655 4.05 22.06 -16.77
N LEU A 656 3.36 22.77 -15.85
CA LEU A 656 1.90 22.86 -15.78
C LEU A 656 1.31 23.99 -16.64
N SER A 657 1.97 25.14 -16.74
CA SER A 657 1.47 26.37 -17.40
C SER A 657 1.69 26.37 -18.91
N GLY A 658 2.72 25.67 -19.40
CA GLY A 658 3.16 25.70 -20.79
C GLY A 658 3.99 26.93 -21.17
N SER A 659 4.51 27.69 -20.20
CA SER A 659 5.44 28.80 -20.45
C SER A 659 6.90 28.34 -20.40
N GLU A 660 7.51 28.13 -21.57
CA GLU A 660 8.97 28.12 -21.71
C GLU A 660 9.50 29.57 -21.55
N PRO A 661 10.65 29.79 -20.89
CA PRO A 661 11.26 31.11 -20.81
C PRO A 661 11.76 31.54 -22.20
N LYS A 662 11.35 32.72 -22.65
CA LYS A 662 11.84 33.28 -23.93
C LYS A 662 13.24 33.85 -23.75
N SER A 663 14.26 33.08 -24.11
CA SER A 663 15.54 33.64 -24.56
C SER A 663 15.36 34.42 -25.88
N GLY A 664 16.33 35.28 -26.20
CA GLY A 664 16.16 36.39 -27.15
C GLY A 664 15.94 36.02 -28.62
N GLU A 665 15.52 37.02 -29.41
CA GLU A 665 15.22 36.86 -30.84
C GLU A 665 16.46 36.51 -31.68
N GLY A 666 16.38 35.40 -32.42
CA GLY A 666 17.29 35.06 -33.51
C GLY A 666 16.48 34.49 -34.68
N VAL A 667 16.26 35.30 -35.71
CA VAL A 667 15.44 34.90 -36.88
C VAL A 667 16.34 34.23 -37.91
N ASP A 668 16.35 32.90 -37.94
CA ASP A 668 16.88 32.11 -39.05
C ASP A 668 15.91 30.98 -39.44
N ALA A 669 15.76 30.77 -40.75
CA ALA A 669 14.64 30.03 -41.31
C ALA A 669 15.05 28.72 -41.98
N GLU A 670 15.27 27.65 -41.20
CA GLU A 670 15.24 26.28 -41.73
C GLU A 670 14.61 25.26 -40.76
N GLY A 671 13.59 24.53 -41.23
CA GLY A 671 12.81 23.62 -40.38
C GLY A 671 13.21 22.15 -40.50
N LYS A 672 13.56 21.50 -39.38
CA LYS A 672 13.65 20.01 -39.26
C LYS A 672 13.47 19.50 -37.82
N ASN A 673 12.24 19.07 -37.51
CA ASN A 673 11.87 17.80 -36.82
C ASN A 673 12.52 17.38 -35.47
N LYS A 674 13.43 18.13 -34.82
CA LYS A 674 14.13 17.73 -33.57
C LYS A 674 13.17 17.28 -32.45
N GLY A 675 12.06 17.99 -32.25
CA GLY A 675 11.12 17.78 -31.14
C GLY A 675 10.40 16.42 -31.07
N LYS A 676 10.50 15.55 -32.09
CA LYS A 676 10.00 14.16 -32.03
C LYS A 676 11.01 13.15 -31.47
N LYS A 677 12.33 13.33 -31.67
CA LYS A 677 13.35 12.41 -31.13
C LYS A 677 13.40 12.49 -29.60
N GLY A 678 13.50 13.69 -29.03
CA GLY A 678 13.63 13.88 -27.57
C GLY A 678 12.43 13.37 -26.75
N LYS A 679 11.22 13.35 -27.33
CA LYS A 679 10.03 12.78 -26.66
C LYS A 679 10.02 11.24 -26.62
N GLY A 680 10.82 10.59 -27.48
CA GLY A 680 11.16 9.17 -27.38
C GLY A 680 12.10 8.92 -26.19
N LYS A 681 13.34 9.43 -26.26
CA LYS A 681 14.37 9.31 -25.19
C LYS A 681 13.78 9.56 -23.79
N LYS A 682 12.99 10.64 -23.59
CA LYS A 682 12.38 10.97 -22.28
C LYS A 682 11.26 10.02 -21.81
N SER A 683 10.63 9.25 -22.70
CA SER A 683 9.66 8.20 -22.34
C SER A 683 10.36 6.86 -22.08
N GLU A 684 11.32 6.49 -22.94
CA GLU A 684 12.17 5.31 -22.77
C GLU A 684 12.93 5.35 -21.42
N ARG A 685 13.56 6.48 -21.08
CA ARG A 685 14.18 6.74 -19.76
C ARG A 685 13.21 6.56 -18.58
N ALA A 686 11.99 7.08 -18.69
CA ALA A 686 10.99 6.99 -17.62
C ALA A 686 10.53 5.54 -17.37
N TRP A 687 10.73 4.64 -18.34
CA TRP A 687 10.48 3.22 -18.18
C TRP A 687 11.70 2.44 -17.65
N LYS A 688 12.95 2.68 -18.11
CA LYS A 688 14.16 2.06 -17.48
C LYS A 688 14.19 2.37 -15.97
N VAL A 689 13.92 3.62 -15.58
CA VAL A 689 13.86 4.03 -14.16
C VAL A 689 12.70 3.37 -13.39
N PHE A 690 11.54 3.17 -14.01
CA PHE A 690 10.40 2.50 -13.36
C PHE A 690 10.65 1.00 -13.13
N VAL A 691 11.27 0.33 -14.10
CA VAL A 691 11.63 -1.09 -13.98
C VAL A 691 12.73 -1.29 -12.94
N ASN A 692 13.81 -0.51 -13.00
CA ASN A 692 14.94 -0.60 -12.09
C ASN A 692 14.53 -0.39 -10.62
N ARG A 693 13.66 0.60 -10.35
CA ARG A 693 13.09 0.84 -9.01
C ARG A 693 12.13 -0.25 -8.56
N ALA A 694 11.35 -0.85 -9.47
CA ALA A 694 10.49 -1.98 -9.11
C ALA A 694 11.29 -3.13 -8.49
N PHE A 695 12.55 -3.31 -8.91
CA PHE A 695 13.49 -4.29 -8.36
C PHE A 695 14.53 -3.71 -7.40
N VAL A 696 14.30 -2.50 -6.86
CA VAL A 696 15.17 -1.82 -5.88
C VAL A 696 16.65 -1.75 -6.34
N GLY A 697 16.89 -1.68 -7.66
CA GLY A 697 18.23 -1.64 -8.23
C GLY A 697 19.05 -2.94 -8.14
N THR A 698 18.45 -4.12 -7.94
CA THR A 698 19.20 -5.40 -7.88
C THR A 698 19.66 -5.94 -9.26
N GLY A 699 19.36 -5.26 -10.37
CA GLY A 699 19.66 -5.73 -11.73
C GLY A 699 18.82 -6.93 -12.19
N ALA A 700 17.69 -7.22 -11.52
CA ALA A 700 16.81 -8.33 -11.89
C ALA A 700 16.23 -8.19 -13.32
N GLU A 701 16.14 -6.95 -13.81
CA GLU A 701 15.72 -6.62 -15.16
C GLU A 701 16.69 -7.06 -16.25
N GLU A 702 17.98 -7.25 -15.95
CA GLU A 702 18.99 -7.65 -16.95
C GLU A 702 18.79 -9.09 -17.42
N GLY A 703 18.18 -9.94 -16.58
CA GLY A 703 17.77 -11.29 -16.96
C GLY A 703 16.50 -11.36 -17.81
N MET A 704 15.73 -10.26 -17.91
CA MET A 704 14.38 -10.30 -18.49
C MET A 704 14.40 -10.36 -20.03
N GLY A 705 13.81 -11.43 -20.56
CA GLY A 705 13.58 -11.59 -22.00
C GLY A 705 14.79 -12.05 -22.82
N SER A 706 15.85 -12.55 -22.17
CA SER A 706 16.71 -13.55 -22.82
C SER A 706 15.98 -14.91 -22.78
N ASN A 707 15.92 -15.63 -23.91
CA ASN A 707 15.52 -17.05 -23.91
C ASN A 707 16.71 -17.94 -23.51
N GLY A 708 17.43 -17.54 -22.47
CA GLY A 708 18.54 -18.29 -21.88
C GLY A 708 18.01 -19.26 -20.82
N VAL A 709 18.39 -20.53 -20.93
CA VAL A 709 18.18 -21.50 -19.85
C VAL A 709 18.96 -21.04 -18.61
N ARG A 710 18.45 -21.32 -17.40
CA ARG A 710 19.03 -20.91 -16.11
C ARG A 710 20.30 -21.73 -15.75
N GLU A 711 21.24 -21.85 -16.68
CA GLU A 711 22.57 -22.45 -16.50
C GLU A 711 23.60 -21.37 -16.09
N ARG A 712 23.49 -20.89 -14.85
CA ARG A 712 24.61 -20.32 -14.10
C ARG A 712 24.56 -20.84 -12.66
N GLY A 713 25.21 -21.97 -12.45
CA GLY A 713 25.23 -22.71 -11.20
C GLY A 713 26.41 -23.67 -11.10
N GLU A 714 27.54 -23.37 -11.78
CA GLU A 714 28.74 -24.21 -11.76
C GLU A 714 30.02 -23.40 -12.10
N GLU A 715 30.26 -22.26 -11.41
CA GLU A 715 31.61 -21.68 -11.25
C GLU A 715 31.64 -20.57 -10.16
N LEU A 716 31.82 -20.99 -8.90
CA LEU A 716 32.65 -20.40 -7.82
C LEU A 716 32.33 -21.03 -6.45
#